data_AF-A0A842WGY8-F1
#
_entry.id   AF-A0A842WGY8-F1
#
_cell.length_a   1.000
_cell.length_b   1.000
_cell.length_c   1.000
_cell.angle_alpha   90.00
_cell.angle_beta   90.00
_cell.angle_gamma   90.00
#
_symmetry.space_group_name_H-M   'P 1'
#
loop_
_entity.id
_entity.type
_entity.pdbx_description
1 polymer ?
#
loop_
_entity_poly.entity_id
_entity_poly.type
_entity_poly.pdbx_seq_one_letter_code
_entity_poly.pdbx_strand_id
1 'polypeptide(L)'
;MRPITLFLSLLLVLGLLFPANLQDYMYEGENQTGSESFSALGAEYEIVYISGEEALILKNGELLDDESEIDAALYQYYVEQYYPTQAEIDNLTEVLNLYHDSRENGDMWDEVEEEECRMSIFLHAFPCTNDSLPETWDEAKSNDCFMTASVICEEYGDYLGCSDPLDIMPEVQDIAISSNRLTEIDNQTQQDLANLSESSIYDVLFDIDQNIELMRGYEGKLENTKFRVPYSSGGDECDNCYGICPPIIIEEEYLDQADELIEELLPEVEYIEDYEELSEKLCNSTTARKEYKLLKEQREECTAEFSPMEERAEEILAESEELLEYVSDDTVMASSERVEDILTDIETDINNSEFTSMESNLNELDAKLNVLEASIAESWEVYNNTVEAKERADMLFFTLDTKDLSDSQQSEFTALKAEKRTQDRSFVEGLSQEKYQQLTEKYNSLGNSASAMLDSVETSETVVNTFKGAGTKTNEGIAELTSTMAPLERTQKEQVSEYAPIVISSLSFFSLSSLAIFLFLFAFATLSHFFRNKVTIFAGVLLLGCSILFAGVVSGGIYYVLSSSSSDASFTDFKDYVLSSDQVSILVETENAPAGASTQMTACAEELSSSLEGKDVIVYNKLNSECLINGQNVTLAECYNTVEEPIILFRYSTVDESPQFSTGFVYKGTFSGDEDYFGDCQVATAFTRDIPDYSYVPEEDGTSEGNTTSQNETSQ
;
A
#
# COMPACT_ATOMS: atom_id res chain seq x y z
N MET A 1 -43.71 11.86 -42.04
CA MET A 1 -42.36 11.98 -41.46
C MET A 1 -41.66 10.63 -41.56
N ARG A 2 -40.36 10.61 -41.91
CA ARG A 2 -39.59 9.36 -41.98
C ARG A 2 -39.26 8.91 -40.54
N PRO A 3 -39.27 7.61 -40.23
CA PRO A 3 -38.98 7.12 -38.87
C PRO A 3 -37.58 7.52 -38.37
N ILE A 4 -36.63 7.74 -39.30
CA ILE A 4 -35.28 8.24 -38.99
C ILE A 4 -35.30 9.68 -38.45
N THR A 5 -36.16 10.56 -38.99
CA THR A 5 -36.29 11.93 -38.48
C THR A 5 -36.89 11.95 -37.09
N LEU A 6 -37.80 11.01 -36.78
CA LEU A 6 -38.45 10.89 -35.48
C LEU A 6 -37.48 10.32 -34.42
N PHE A 7 -36.60 9.38 -34.79
CA PHE A 7 -35.56 8.82 -33.92
C PHE A 7 -34.42 9.82 -33.66
N LEU A 8 -33.98 10.58 -34.67
CA LEU A 8 -33.01 11.66 -34.49
C LEU A 8 -33.59 12.80 -33.63
N SER A 9 -34.86 13.18 -33.82
CA SER A 9 -35.51 14.12 -32.90
C SER A 9 -35.71 13.56 -31.50
N LEU A 10 -35.90 12.24 -31.34
CA LEU A 10 -36.00 11.61 -30.02
C LEU A 10 -34.64 11.57 -29.31
N LEU A 11 -33.55 11.27 -30.01
CA LEU A 11 -32.17 11.31 -29.49
C LEU A 11 -31.74 12.74 -29.14
N LEU A 12 -32.12 13.72 -29.96
CA LEU A 12 -31.83 15.13 -29.71
C LEU A 12 -32.66 15.68 -28.54
N VAL A 13 -33.90 15.20 -28.36
CA VAL A 13 -34.71 15.48 -27.16
C VAL A 13 -34.17 14.73 -25.92
N LEU A 14 -33.63 13.51 -26.07
CA LEU A 14 -33.03 12.75 -24.95
C LEU A 14 -31.71 13.37 -24.45
N GLY A 15 -30.90 13.98 -25.33
CA GLY A 15 -29.71 14.74 -24.93
C GLY A 15 -30.05 16.00 -24.12
N LEU A 16 -31.16 16.66 -24.47
CA LEU A 16 -31.67 17.84 -23.75
C LEU A 16 -32.38 17.54 -22.42
N LEU A 17 -32.50 16.26 -22.02
CA LEU A 17 -33.26 15.84 -20.84
C LEU A 17 -32.40 15.42 -19.63
N PHE A 18 -31.07 15.46 -19.75
CA PHE A 18 -30.17 15.17 -18.64
C PHE A 18 -29.36 16.42 -18.31
N PRO A 19 -29.92 17.37 -17.52
CA PRO A 19 -29.13 18.47 -16.98
C PRO A 19 -27.91 17.90 -16.25
N ALA A 20 -26.78 18.61 -16.34
CA ALA A 20 -25.60 18.23 -15.59
C ALA A 20 -25.96 18.11 -14.10
N ASN A 21 -25.66 16.97 -13.49
CA ASN A 21 -25.82 16.81 -12.05
C ASN A 21 -24.75 17.66 -11.36
N LEU A 22 -25.11 18.89 -10.96
CA LEU A 22 -24.19 19.85 -10.34
C LEU A 22 -23.45 19.27 -9.13
N GLN A 23 -24.04 18.30 -8.43
CA GLN A 23 -23.43 17.64 -7.29
C GLN A 23 -22.10 16.94 -7.65
N ASP A 24 -21.95 16.47 -8.89
CA ASP A 24 -20.74 15.80 -9.36
C ASP A 24 -19.57 16.78 -9.56
N TYR A 25 -19.87 18.08 -9.66
CA TYR A 25 -18.91 19.16 -9.90
C TYR A 25 -18.64 20.03 -8.65
N MET A 26 -19.28 19.71 -7.53
CA MET A 26 -19.07 20.40 -6.26
C MET A 26 -17.88 19.81 -5.50
N TYR A 27 -17.04 20.68 -4.94
CA TYR A 27 -15.99 20.27 -4.00
C TYR A 27 -16.63 19.72 -2.72
N GLU A 28 -15.87 18.94 -1.97
CA GLU A 28 -16.36 18.35 -0.73
C GLU A 28 -16.78 19.44 0.28
N GLY A 29 -18.02 19.34 0.77
CA GLY A 29 -18.61 20.30 1.72
C GLY A 29 -19.29 21.51 1.10
N GLU A 30 -19.20 21.69 -0.23
CA GLU A 30 -19.95 22.73 -0.92
C GLU A 30 -21.42 22.35 -1.12
N ASN A 31 -22.28 23.36 -1.13
CA ASN A 31 -23.69 23.22 -1.48
C ASN A 31 -24.11 24.41 -2.35
N GLN A 32 -24.95 24.15 -3.35
CA GLN A 32 -25.61 25.22 -4.09
C GLN A 32 -26.51 26.02 -3.16
N THR A 33 -26.32 27.34 -3.15
CA THR A 33 -27.15 28.27 -2.37
C THR A 33 -28.27 28.88 -3.19
N GLY A 34 -28.12 28.95 -4.51
CA GLY A 34 -29.14 29.48 -5.42
C GLY A 34 -28.70 29.42 -6.88
N SER A 35 -29.54 29.98 -7.74
CA SER A 35 -29.21 30.23 -9.14
C SER A 35 -30.06 31.37 -9.72
N GLU A 36 -29.55 31.98 -10.79
CA GLU A 36 -30.18 33.04 -11.54
C GLU A 36 -30.18 32.68 -13.02
N SER A 37 -31.37 32.62 -13.63
CA SER A 37 -31.53 32.23 -15.03
C SER A 37 -31.84 33.43 -15.89
N PHE A 38 -31.24 33.49 -17.08
CA PHE A 38 -31.48 34.54 -18.06
C PHE A 38 -31.40 34.00 -19.49
N SER A 39 -32.00 34.71 -20.45
CA SER A 39 -31.95 34.36 -21.86
C SER A 39 -31.03 35.33 -22.60
N ALA A 40 -29.98 34.82 -23.25
CA ALA A 40 -29.07 35.61 -24.09
C ALA A 40 -28.70 34.79 -25.33
N LEU A 41 -28.29 35.43 -26.43
CA LEU A 41 -27.80 34.77 -27.65
C LEU A 41 -28.69 33.63 -28.20
N GLY A 42 -29.99 33.63 -27.88
CA GLY A 42 -30.95 32.58 -28.25
C GLY A 42 -30.86 31.28 -27.46
N ALA A 43 -30.20 31.28 -26.29
CA ALA A 43 -30.11 30.15 -25.35
C ALA A 43 -30.51 30.58 -23.93
N GLU A 44 -30.80 29.60 -23.08
CA GLU A 44 -31.01 29.82 -21.64
C GLU A 44 -29.67 29.66 -20.91
N TYR A 45 -29.32 30.63 -20.09
CA TYR A 45 -28.16 30.62 -19.23
C TYR A 45 -28.57 30.60 -17.77
N GLU A 46 -27.73 30.06 -16.90
CA GLU A 46 -27.95 30.02 -15.46
C GLU A 46 -26.63 30.26 -14.72
N ILE A 47 -26.54 31.34 -13.96
CA ILE A 47 -25.45 31.56 -12.99
C ILE A 47 -25.82 30.80 -11.72
N VAL A 48 -24.94 29.93 -11.27
CA VAL A 48 -25.13 29.12 -10.08
C VAL A 48 -24.29 29.69 -8.95
N TYR A 49 -24.94 29.85 -7.79
CA TYR A 49 -24.31 30.38 -6.59
C TYR A 49 -23.90 29.26 -5.65
N ILE A 50 -22.65 29.27 -5.20
CA ILE A 50 -22.10 28.33 -4.21
C ILE A 50 -21.62 29.15 -3.02
N SER A 51 -22.10 28.82 -1.82
CA SER A 51 -21.82 29.58 -0.60
C SER A 51 -22.17 31.07 -0.68
N GLY A 52 -23.10 31.45 -1.57
CA GLY A 52 -23.54 32.84 -1.78
C GLY A 52 -22.77 33.62 -2.84
N GLU A 53 -21.79 33.02 -3.52
CA GLU A 53 -20.99 33.67 -4.56
C GLU A 53 -21.23 33.04 -5.93
N GLU A 54 -21.14 33.81 -7.01
CA GLU A 54 -21.22 33.34 -8.39
C GLU A 54 -20.05 32.39 -8.65
N ALA A 55 -20.36 31.14 -8.97
CA ALA A 55 -19.34 30.09 -9.04
C ALA A 55 -19.25 29.42 -10.40
N LEU A 56 -20.36 29.26 -11.13
CA LEU A 56 -20.34 28.61 -12.45
C LEU A 56 -21.53 29.05 -13.28
N ILE A 57 -21.40 28.90 -14.60
CA ILE A 57 -22.44 29.25 -15.55
C ILE A 57 -22.82 28.03 -16.38
N LEU A 58 -24.13 27.86 -16.54
CA LEU A 58 -24.71 26.81 -17.37
C LEU A 58 -25.31 27.42 -18.62
N LYS A 59 -25.24 26.70 -19.73
CA LYS A 59 -25.94 26.96 -20.98
C LYS A 59 -26.85 25.78 -21.29
N ASN A 60 -28.15 26.00 -21.29
CA ASN A 60 -29.19 24.97 -21.43
C ASN A 60 -29.02 23.79 -20.44
N GLY A 61 -28.52 24.06 -19.24
CA GLY A 61 -28.27 23.05 -18.19
C GLY A 61 -26.94 22.29 -18.29
N GLU A 62 -26.04 22.69 -19.19
CA GLU A 62 -24.67 22.15 -19.31
C GLU A 62 -23.63 23.21 -18.91
N LEU A 63 -22.52 22.80 -18.28
CA LEU A 63 -21.44 23.70 -17.89
C LEU A 63 -20.73 24.34 -19.10
N LEU A 64 -20.65 25.67 -19.12
CA LEU A 64 -20.00 26.44 -20.16
C LEU A 64 -18.61 26.92 -19.70
N ASP A 65 -17.58 26.62 -20.47
CA ASP A 65 -16.15 26.96 -20.24
C ASP A 65 -15.53 27.72 -21.43
N ASP A 66 -16.36 28.29 -22.30
CA ASP A 66 -15.91 29.19 -23.37
C ASP A 66 -16.05 30.63 -22.89
N GLU A 67 -14.93 31.23 -22.46
CA GLU A 67 -14.85 32.60 -21.94
C GLU A 67 -15.50 33.63 -22.87
N SER A 68 -15.27 33.50 -24.18
CA SER A 68 -15.83 34.46 -25.15
C SER A 68 -17.34 34.32 -25.28
N GLU A 69 -17.89 33.12 -25.08
CA GLU A 69 -19.34 32.91 -25.08
C GLU A 69 -19.98 33.39 -23.77
N ILE A 70 -19.32 33.17 -22.63
CA ILE A 70 -19.76 33.66 -21.31
C ILE A 70 -19.79 35.20 -21.33
N ASP A 71 -18.71 35.82 -21.80
CA ASP A 71 -18.54 37.27 -21.94
C ASP A 71 -19.69 37.87 -22.76
N ALA A 72 -19.92 37.36 -23.98
CA ALA A 72 -20.97 37.85 -24.85
C ALA A 72 -22.40 37.63 -24.28
N ALA A 73 -22.62 36.53 -23.54
CA ALA A 73 -23.90 36.25 -22.91
C ALA A 73 -24.18 37.18 -21.72
N LEU A 74 -23.17 37.41 -20.87
CA LEU A 74 -23.25 38.34 -19.73
C LEU A 74 -23.38 39.78 -20.22
N TYR A 75 -22.60 40.20 -21.21
CA TYR A 75 -22.72 41.52 -21.84
C TYR A 75 -24.15 41.79 -22.30
N GLN A 76 -24.72 40.87 -23.10
CA GLN A 76 -26.09 41.03 -23.59
C GLN A 76 -27.10 41.11 -22.42
N TYR A 77 -26.94 40.25 -21.42
CA TYR A 77 -27.83 40.23 -20.26
C TYR A 77 -27.76 41.53 -19.45
N TYR A 78 -26.55 41.99 -19.10
CA TYR A 78 -26.38 43.18 -18.28
C TYR A 78 -26.78 44.46 -19.03
N VAL A 79 -26.45 44.57 -20.32
CA VAL A 79 -26.92 45.69 -21.15
C VAL A 79 -28.45 45.68 -21.29
N GLU A 80 -29.09 44.52 -21.51
CA GLU A 80 -30.55 44.46 -21.63
C GLU A 80 -31.29 44.77 -20.33
N GLN A 81 -30.71 44.49 -19.16
CA GLN A 81 -31.34 44.69 -17.85
C GLN A 81 -31.03 46.04 -17.22
N TYR A 82 -29.81 46.54 -17.36
CA TYR A 82 -29.30 47.66 -16.55
C TYR A 82 -28.85 48.88 -17.37
N TYR A 83 -28.89 48.82 -18.72
CA TYR A 83 -28.58 50.00 -19.50
C TYR A 83 -29.72 51.03 -19.38
N PRO A 84 -29.41 52.32 -19.11
CA PRO A 84 -30.43 53.33 -18.91
C PRO A 84 -31.35 53.46 -20.14
N THR A 85 -32.64 53.65 -19.90
CA THR A 85 -33.58 53.87 -20.97
C THR A 85 -33.27 55.19 -21.69
N GLN A 86 -33.64 55.28 -22.97
CA GLN A 86 -33.48 56.53 -23.72
C GLN A 86 -34.18 57.72 -23.02
N ALA A 87 -35.27 57.47 -22.29
CA ALA A 87 -35.99 58.52 -21.57
C ALA A 87 -35.18 59.06 -20.37
N GLU A 88 -34.43 58.22 -19.66
CA GLU A 88 -33.55 58.64 -18.56
C GLU A 88 -32.36 59.44 -19.10
N ILE A 89 -31.74 58.97 -20.20
CA ILE A 89 -30.65 59.69 -20.88
C ILE A 89 -31.14 61.04 -21.43
N ASP A 90 -32.32 61.08 -22.06
CA ASP A 90 -32.93 62.31 -22.57
C ASP A 90 -33.24 63.27 -21.43
N ASN A 91 -33.70 62.78 -20.27
CA ASN A 91 -33.99 63.59 -19.09
C ASN A 91 -32.71 64.20 -18.50
N LEU A 92 -31.65 63.40 -18.32
CA LEU A 92 -30.35 63.90 -17.88
C LEU A 92 -29.79 64.96 -18.85
N THR A 93 -29.91 64.69 -20.15
CA THR A 93 -29.50 65.62 -21.21
C THR A 93 -30.33 66.92 -21.17
N GLU A 94 -31.64 66.84 -20.97
CA GLU A 94 -32.53 67.99 -20.85
C GLU A 94 -32.14 68.85 -19.64
N VAL A 95 -31.94 68.25 -18.47
CA VAL A 95 -31.54 68.95 -17.25
C VAL A 95 -30.18 69.66 -17.42
N LEU A 96 -29.18 69.00 -18.01
CA LEU A 96 -27.87 69.61 -18.24
C LEU A 96 -27.92 70.70 -19.32
N ASN A 97 -28.81 70.59 -20.31
CA ASN A 97 -29.06 71.68 -21.25
C ASN A 97 -29.78 72.86 -20.59
N LEU A 98 -30.72 72.62 -19.67
CA LEU A 98 -31.35 73.68 -18.88
C LEU A 98 -30.31 74.40 -17.99
N TYR A 99 -29.37 73.65 -17.41
CA TYR A 99 -28.22 74.25 -16.73
C TYR A 99 -27.39 75.12 -17.67
N HIS A 100 -26.97 74.59 -18.83
CA HIS A 100 -26.24 75.35 -19.86
C HIS A 100 -26.98 76.63 -20.25
N ASP A 101 -28.27 76.51 -20.55
CA ASP A 101 -29.13 77.62 -20.95
C ASP A 101 -29.29 78.65 -19.81
N SER A 102 -29.34 78.22 -18.54
CA SER A 102 -29.48 79.14 -17.39
C SER A 102 -28.32 80.12 -17.26
N ARG A 103 -27.11 79.71 -17.70
CA ARG A 103 -25.92 80.59 -17.70
C ARG A 103 -26.06 81.76 -18.66
N GLU A 104 -26.80 81.57 -19.74
CA GLU A 104 -27.01 82.56 -20.78
C GLU A 104 -28.38 83.27 -20.65
N ASN A 105 -29.39 82.62 -20.07
CA ASN A 105 -30.78 83.07 -20.03
C ASN A 105 -31.24 83.47 -18.63
N GLY A 106 -30.59 84.48 -18.05
CA GLY A 106 -30.98 84.99 -16.74
C GLY A 106 -32.30 85.76 -16.70
N ASP A 107 -32.86 85.86 -15.50
CA ASP A 107 -34.27 86.22 -15.23
C ASP A 107 -34.58 87.72 -15.43
N MET A 108 -33.57 88.60 -15.47
CA MET A 108 -33.76 90.07 -15.48
C MET A 108 -33.34 90.78 -16.77
N TRP A 109 -32.42 90.20 -17.54
CA TRP A 109 -31.88 90.79 -18.76
C TRP A 109 -32.05 89.78 -19.88
N ASP A 110 -32.94 90.06 -20.84
CA ASP A 110 -33.28 89.17 -21.97
C ASP A 110 -32.00 88.56 -22.62
N GLU A 111 -31.64 87.34 -22.18
CA GLU A 111 -30.82 86.32 -22.85
C GLU A 111 -29.32 86.59 -23.10
N VAL A 112 -28.52 87.11 -22.15
CA VAL A 112 -27.02 87.03 -22.18
C VAL A 112 -26.35 87.45 -20.84
N GLU A 113 -26.72 86.96 -19.65
CA GLU A 113 -26.14 87.52 -18.39
C GLU A 113 -24.62 87.27 -18.24
N GLU A 114 -24.15 86.03 -18.40
CA GLU A 114 -22.71 85.71 -18.36
C GLU A 114 -21.97 86.36 -19.55
N GLU A 115 -22.48 86.21 -20.77
CA GLU A 115 -21.84 86.74 -21.97
C GLU A 115 -21.84 88.28 -22.04
N GLU A 116 -22.92 88.96 -21.62
CA GLU A 116 -22.97 90.41 -21.52
C GLU A 116 -22.00 90.90 -20.44
N CYS A 117 -21.84 90.17 -19.34
CA CYS A 117 -20.81 90.47 -18.37
C CYS A 117 -19.42 90.41 -19.02
N ARG A 118 -19.10 89.30 -19.71
CA ARG A 118 -17.82 89.13 -20.43
C ARG A 118 -17.58 90.23 -21.45
N MET A 119 -18.61 90.66 -22.18
CA MET A 119 -18.53 91.80 -23.10
C MET A 119 -18.30 93.14 -22.38
N SER A 120 -19.03 93.38 -21.28
CA SER A 120 -18.98 94.62 -20.49
C SER A 120 -17.63 94.85 -19.82
N ILE A 121 -16.94 93.78 -19.44
CA ILE A 121 -15.57 93.83 -18.91
C ILE A 121 -14.51 93.53 -19.98
N PHE A 122 -14.86 93.61 -21.27
CA PHE A 122 -13.96 93.48 -22.42
C PHE A 122 -13.23 92.13 -22.54
N LEU A 123 -13.67 91.07 -21.87
CA LEU A 123 -13.07 89.74 -21.97
C LEU A 123 -13.22 89.13 -23.37
N HIS A 124 -14.27 89.45 -24.12
CA HIS A 124 -14.39 88.96 -25.50
C HIS A 124 -13.36 89.62 -26.44
N ALA A 125 -13.05 90.90 -26.23
CA ALA A 125 -12.09 91.64 -27.05
C ALA A 125 -10.63 91.38 -26.65
N PHE A 126 -10.40 91.22 -25.35
CA PHE A 126 -9.11 90.92 -24.75
C PHE A 126 -9.29 89.72 -23.83
N PRO A 127 -9.32 88.50 -24.38
CA PRO A 127 -9.56 87.32 -23.58
C PRO A 127 -8.35 87.05 -22.70
N CYS A 128 -8.61 86.75 -21.42
CA CYS A 128 -7.58 86.26 -20.54
C CYS A 128 -7.34 84.77 -20.81
N THR A 129 -6.67 84.47 -21.92
CA THR A 129 -6.32 83.12 -22.32
C THR A 129 -5.01 82.70 -21.68
N ASN A 130 -5.05 81.69 -20.82
CA ASN A 130 -3.90 80.82 -20.61
C ASN A 130 -4.42 79.39 -20.61
N ASP A 131 -4.11 78.63 -21.66
CA ASP A 131 -4.40 77.19 -21.83
C ASP A 131 -3.75 76.30 -20.74
N SER A 132 -3.11 76.93 -19.75
CA SER A 132 -2.59 76.31 -18.54
C SER A 132 -2.43 77.42 -17.50
N LEU A 133 -3.52 77.80 -16.84
CA LEU A 133 -3.43 78.49 -15.56
C LEU A 133 -3.09 77.42 -14.52
N PRO A 134 -1.82 77.27 -14.08
CA PRO A 134 -1.58 76.58 -12.83
C PRO A 134 -2.41 77.27 -11.74
N GLU A 135 -2.97 76.52 -10.80
CA GLU A 135 -3.65 77.05 -9.60
C GLU A 135 -2.80 78.06 -8.80
N THR A 136 -1.52 78.23 -9.16
CA THR A 136 -0.56 79.14 -8.53
C THR A 136 -0.11 80.23 -9.51
N TRP A 137 -0.20 81.48 -9.05
CA TRP A 137 0.07 82.69 -9.81
C TRP A 137 1.55 82.79 -10.24
N ASP A 138 1.80 82.83 -11.55
CA ASP A 138 3.10 83.20 -12.12
C ASP A 138 2.97 84.59 -12.80
N GLU A 139 3.55 85.61 -12.18
CA GLU A 139 3.53 87.02 -12.61
C GLU A 139 3.88 87.21 -14.09
N ALA A 140 4.69 86.30 -14.67
CA ALA A 140 5.18 86.40 -16.04
C ALA A 140 4.17 86.01 -17.13
N LYS A 141 3.06 85.32 -16.80
CA LYS A 141 2.03 84.90 -17.76
C LYS A 141 0.76 85.78 -17.74
N SER A 142 0.77 86.88 -16.97
CA SER A 142 -0.39 87.75 -16.68
C SER A 142 -0.70 88.83 -17.74
N ASN A 143 0.01 88.85 -18.87
CA ASN A 143 -0.03 89.99 -19.79
C ASN A 143 -1.41 90.18 -20.46
N ASP A 144 -2.18 89.11 -20.68
CA ASP A 144 -3.49 89.19 -21.35
C ASP A 144 -4.58 89.72 -20.41
N CYS A 145 -4.67 89.18 -19.19
CA CYS A 145 -5.54 89.73 -18.14
C CYS A 145 -5.18 91.17 -17.77
N PHE A 146 -3.89 91.53 -17.77
CA PHE A 146 -3.44 92.89 -17.50
C PHE A 146 -3.95 93.87 -18.57
N MET A 147 -4.02 93.45 -19.85
CA MET A 147 -4.61 94.29 -20.90
C MET A 147 -6.11 94.49 -20.68
N THR A 148 -6.85 93.44 -20.35
CA THR A 148 -8.29 93.54 -20.01
C THR A 148 -8.50 94.47 -18.82
N ALA A 149 -7.76 94.26 -17.72
CA ALA A 149 -7.80 95.12 -16.55
C ALA A 149 -7.42 96.57 -16.87
N SER A 150 -6.43 96.78 -17.75
CA SER A 150 -6.02 98.13 -18.19
C SER A 150 -7.14 98.84 -18.93
N VAL A 151 -7.85 98.14 -19.82
CA VAL A 151 -8.98 98.70 -20.57
C VAL A 151 -10.16 98.99 -19.63
N ILE A 152 -10.48 98.08 -18.70
CA ILE A 152 -11.51 98.30 -17.68
C ILE A 152 -11.16 99.53 -16.81
N CYS A 153 -9.91 99.66 -16.37
CA CYS A 153 -9.47 100.82 -15.59
C CYS A 153 -9.42 102.11 -16.41
N GLU A 154 -9.13 102.05 -17.71
CA GLU A 154 -9.19 103.22 -18.57
C GLU A 154 -10.64 103.68 -18.80
N GLU A 155 -11.57 102.75 -19.03
CA GLU A 155 -12.97 103.06 -19.32
C GLU A 155 -13.76 103.42 -18.05
N TYR A 156 -13.56 102.67 -16.96
CA TYR A 156 -14.37 102.77 -15.73
C TYR A 156 -13.57 103.26 -14.51
N GLY A 157 -12.26 103.53 -14.61
CA GLY A 157 -11.38 103.73 -13.45
C GLY A 157 -11.79 104.85 -12.49
N ASP A 158 -12.37 105.95 -12.99
CA ASP A 158 -12.90 107.03 -12.14
C ASP A 158 -14.05 106.56 -11.23
N TYR A 159 -14.84 105.59 -11.69
CA TYR A 159 -15.97 105.01 -10.97
C TYR A 159 -15.53 103.85 -10.06
N LEU A 160 -14.58 103.03 -10.52
CA LEU A 160 -14.03 101.90 -9.76
C LEU A 160 -13.01 102.33 -8.70
N GLY A 161 -12.48 103.55 -8.79
CA GLY A 161 -11.31 103.97 -8.03
C GLY A 161 -10.02 103.27 -8.48
N CYS A 162 -9.99 102.74 -9.71
CA CYS A 162 -8.82 102.04 -10.23
C CYS A 162 -7.74 103.04 -10.62
N SER A 163 -6.63 103.06 -9.87
CA SER A 163 -5.45 103.88 -10.19
C SER A 163 -4.32 103.08 -10.83
N ASP A 164 -4.32 101.76 -10.63
CA ASP A 164 -3.40 100.80 -11.22
C ASP A 164 -4.21 99.58 -11.69
N PRO A 165 -4.11 99.14 -12.97
CA PRO A 165 -4.77 97.93 -13.46
C PRO A 165 -4.53 96.67 -12.60
N LEU A 166 -3.41 96.61 -11.88
CA LEU A 166 -3.13 95.52 -10.95
C LEU A 166 -4.13 95.43 -9.79
N ASP A 167 -4.80 96.52 -9.43
CA ASP A 167 -5.75 96.57 -8.31
C ASP A 167 -7.05 95.79 -8.58
N ILE A 168 -7.43 95.62 -9.86
CA ILE A 168 -8.64 94.88 -10.27
C ILE A 168 -8.33 93.60 -11.06
N MET A 169 -7.05 93.35 -11.34
CA MET A 169 -6.61 92.20 -12.13
C MET A 169 -7.02 90.85 -11.50
N PRO A 170 -6.93 90.63 -10.17
CA PRO A 170 -7.39 89.38 -9.55
C PRO A 170 -8.86 89.09 -9.82
N GLU A 171 -9.73 90.11 -9.74
CA GLU A 171 -11.15 89.96 -10.03
C GLU A 171 -11.41 89.64 -11.50
N VAL A 172 -10.64 90.22 -12.43
CA VAL A 172 -10.70 89.89 -13.87
C VAL A 172 -10.26 88.46 -14.11
N GLN A 173 -9.23 88.00 -13.40
CA GLN A 173 -8.75 86.63 -13.46
C GLN A 173 -9.80 85.64 -12.96
N ASP A 174 -10.38 85.88 -11.79
CA ASP A 174 -11.33 84.98 -11.16
C ASP A 174 -12.56 84.75 -12.05
N ILE A 175 -13.13 85.81 -12.63
CA ILE A 175 -14.27 85.69 -13.54
C ILE A 175 -13.88 85.01 -14.86
N ALA A 176 -12.73 85.34 -15.44
CA ALA A 176 -12.27 84.73 -16.68
C ALA A 176 -11.97 83.23 -16.52
N ILE A 177 -11.34 82.84 -15.41
CA ILE A 177 -11.07 81.44 -15.09
C ILE A 177 -12.38 80.68 -14.92
N SER A 178 -13.27 81.21 -14.08
CA SER A 178 -14.49 80.49 -13.71
C SER A 178 -15.42 80.33 -14.91
N SER A 179 -15.60 81.39 -15.71
CA SER A 179 -16.39 81.35 -16.95
C SER A 179 -15.81 80.37 -17.98
N ASN A 180 -14.52 80.48 -18.29
CA ASN A 180 -13.90 79.62 -19.29
C ASN A 180 -13.87 78.15 -18.86
N ARG A 181 -13.58 77.87 -17.57
CA ARG A 181 -13.59 76.50 -17.04
C ARG A 181 -15.00 75.92 -17.00
N LEU A 182 -16.00 76.71 -16.62
CA LEU A 182 -17.38 76.26 -16.64
C LEU A 182 -17.83 75.92 -18.05
N THR A 183 -17.52 76.76 -19.05
CA THR A 183 -17.75 76.46 -20.48
C THR A 183 -16.99 75.23 -20.96
N GLU A 184 -15.75 75.02 -20.52
CA GLU A 184 -14.97 73.83 -20.89
C GLU A 184 -15.61 72.55 -20.34
N ILE A 185 -15.91 72.51 -19.04
CA ILE A 185 -16.49 71.36 -18.34
C ILE A 185 -17.89 71.04 -18.89
N ASP A 186 -18.70 72.06 -19.12
CA ASP A 186 -20.04 71.91 -19.69
C ASP A 186 -20.00 71.39 -21.14
N ASN A 187 -19.15 71.97 -22.00
CA ASN A 187 -18.96 71.44 -23.36
C ASN A 187 -18.43 70.00 -23.36
N GLN A 188 -17.58 69.64 -22.41
CA GLN A 188 -17.06 68.29 -22.24
C GLN A 188 -18.19 67.34 -21.83
N THR A 189 -18.96 67.70 -20.81
CA THR A 189 -20.15 66.97 -20.31
C THR A 189 -21.15 66.70 -21.44
N GLN A 190 -21.47 67.73 -22.25
CA GLN A 190 -22.37 67.60 -23.40
C GLN A 190 -21.77 66.68 -24.49
N GLN A 191 -20.46 66.74 -24.70
CA GLN A 191 -19.78 65.84 -25.65
C GLN A 191 -19.76 64.40 -25.15
N ASP A 192 -19.56 64.17 -23.86
CA ASP A 192 -19.53 62.84 -23.27
C ASP A 192 -20.92 62.18 -23.35
N LEU A 193 -21.98 62.92 -23.04
CA LEU A 193 -23.37 62.47 -23.27
C LEU A 193 -23.66 62.20 -24.75
N ALA A 194 -23.17 63.05 -25.66
CA ALA A 194 -23.40 62.88 -27.09
C ALA A 194 -22.66 61.65 -27.67
N ASN A 195 -21.57 61.22 -27.03
CA ASN A 195 -20.77 60.07 -27.43
C ASN A 195 -21.03 58.83 -26.56
N LEU A 196 -22.08 58.86 -25.74
CA LEU A 196 -22.45 57.77 -24.84
C LEU A 196 -22.65 56.47 -25.61
N SER A 197 -22.09 55.39 -25.09
CA SER A 197 -22.17 54.06 -25.67
C SER A 197 -22.32 53.00 -24.58
N GLU A 198 -22.79 51.80 -24.97
CA GLU A 198 -22.94 50.65 -24.07
C GLU A 198 -21.66 50.35 -23.28
N SER A 199 -20.49 50.47 -23.90
CA SER A 199 -19.19 50.16 -23.28
C SER A 199 -18.54 51.34 -22.55
N SER A 200 -19.19 52.50 -22.47
CA SER A 200 -18.64 53.70 -21.82
C SER A 200 -19.63 54.38 -20.88
N ILE A 201 -20.78 53.75 -20.62
CA ILE A 201 -21.88 54.34 -19.86
C ILE A 201 -21.47 54.64 -18.41
N TYR A 202 -20.80 53.70 -17.74
CA TYR A 202 -20.34 53.87 -16.37
C TYR A 202 -19.33 55.00 -16.27
N ASP A 203 -18.23 54.93 -17.04
CA ASP A 203 -17.18 55.94 -17.08
C ASP A 203 -17.73 57.34 -17.37
N VAL A 204 -18.63 57.47 -18.36
CA VAL A 204 -19.21 58.76 -18.72
C VAL A 204 -20.10 59.30 -17.59
N LEU A 205 -20.98 58.48 -16.99
CA LEU A 205 -21.81 58.95 -15.88
C LEU A 205 -20.96 59.34 -14.66
N PHE A 206 -19.89 58.60 -14.39
CA PHE A 206 -18.93 58.93 -13.34
C PHE A 206 -18.18 60.24 -13.63
N ASP A 207 -17.74 60.46 -14.86
CA ASP A 207 -17.08 61.71 -15.24
C ASP A 207 -18.05 62.90 -15.16
N ILE A 208 -19.33 62.72 -15.50
CA ILE A 208 -20.36 63.76 -15.36
C ILE A 208 -20.60 64.08 -13.89
N ASP A 209 -20.72 63.09 -13.01
CA ASP A 209 -20.82 63.28 -11.55
C ASP A 209 -19.68 64.17 -11.03
N GLN A 210 -18.44 63.84 -11.39
CA GLN A 210 -17.26 64.63 -11.01
C GLN A 210 -17.30 66.04 -11.63
N ASN A 211 -17.79 66.18 -12.86
CA ASN A 211 -17.95 67.47 -13.52
C ASN A 211 -19.00 68.35 -12.85
N ILE A 212 -20.12 67.80 -12.37
CA ILE A 212 -21.16 68.54 -11.63
C ILE A 212 -20.57 69.19 -10.38
N GLU A 213 -19.76 68.46 -9.60
CA GLU A 213 -19.07 69.03 -8.43
C GLU A 213 -18.14 70.20 -8.81
N LEU A 214 -17.42 70.08 -9.92
CA LEU A 214 -16.56 71.15 -10.43
C LEU A 214 -17.37 72.36 -10.91
N MET A 215 -18.51 72.13 -11.58
CA MET A 215 -19.42 73.19 -12.04
C MET A 215 -19.91 74.03 -10.85
N ARG A 216 -20.41 73.38 -9.78
CA ARG A 216 -20.83 74.04 -8.52
C ARG A 216 -19.72 74.95 -7.96
N GLY A 217 -18.48 74.49 -8.01
CA GLY A 217 -17.31 75.25 -7.53
C GLY A 217 -16.97 76.51 -8.34
N TYR A 218 -17.22 76.51 -9.65
CA TYR A 218 -16.97 77.67 -10.53
C TYR A 218 -18.17 78.62 -10.61
N GLU A 219 -19.39 78.08 -10.60
CA GLU A 219 -20.65 78.84 -10.53
C GLU A 219 -20.65 79.81 -9.35
N GLY A 220 -20.39 79.32 -8.14
CA GLY A 220 -20.36 80.17 -6.95
C GLY A 220 -19.33 81.32 -7.02
N LYS A 221 -18.27 81.19 -7.84
CA LYS A 221 -17.32 82.29 -8.09
C LYS A 221 -17.84 83.30 -9.11
N LEU A 222 -18.58 82.84 -10.13
CA LEU A 222 -19.21 83.69 -11.14
C LEU A 222 -20.33 84.55 -10.54
N GLU A 223 -21.27 83.91 -9.82
CA GLU A 223 -22.41 84.61 -9.21
C GLU A 223 -21.97 85.67 -8.20
N ASN A 224 -20.83 85.44 -7.53
CA ASN A 224 -20.27 86.32 -6.50
C ASN A 224 -19.18 87.27 -7.01
N THR A 225 -19.02 87.42 -8.34
CA THR A 225 -18.01 88.33 -8.91
C THR A 225 -18.21 89.78 -8.42
N LYS A 226 -17.10 90.49 -8.16
CA LYS A 226 -17.18 91.93 -7.80
C LYS A 226 -17.67 92.79 -8.95
N PHE A 227 -17.62 92.32 -10.20
CA PHE A 227 -18.09 93.11 -11.34
C PHE A 227 -19.61 93.26 -11.41
N ARG A 228 -20.38 92.40 -10.75
CA ARG A 228 -21.85 92.38 -10.83
C ARG A 228 -22.51 93.62 -10.23
N VAL A 229 -23.74 93.92 -10.66
CA VAL A 229 -24.65 94.84 -9.98
C VAL A 229 -25.30 94.12 -8.79
N PRO A 230 -25.39 94.75 -7.59
CA PRO A 230 -26.05 94.12 -6.44
C PRO A 230 -27.52 93.82 -6.74
N TYR A 231 -27.94 92.59 -6.44
CA TYR A 231 -29.29 92.10 -6.72
C TYR A 231 -30.27 92.50 -5.59
N SER A 232 -31.25 93.34 -5.91
CA SER A 232 -32.12 93.97 -4.91
C SER A 232 -33.24 93.08 -4.33
N SER A 233 -33.47 91.87 -4.87
CA SER A 233 -34.61 91.02 -4.48
C SER A 233 -34.30 89.99 -3.38
N GLY A 234 -33.02 89.74 -3.06
CA GLY A 234 -32.60 88.57 -2.25
C GLY A 234 -31.81 88.86 -0.97
N GLY A 235 -31.36 90.10 -0.74
CA GLY A 235 -30.63 90.48 0.49
C GLY A 235 -29.11 90.32 0.43
N ASP A 236 -28.56 90.05 -0.75
CA ASP A 236 -27.11 89.99 -0.96
C ASP A 236 -26.58 91.40 -1.31
N GLU A 237 -26.46 92.24 -0.27
CA GLU A 237 -25.87 93.58 -0.38
C GLU A 237 -24.36 93.44 -0.65
N CYS A 238 -23.97 93.45 -1.92
CA CYS A 238 -22.56 93.50 -2.27
C CYS A 238 -22.00 94.92 -2.04
N ASP A 239 -21.54 95.18 -0.80
CA ASP A 239 -21.03 96.49 -0.36
C ASP A 239 -19.84 97.03 -1.17
N ASN A 240 -19.13 96.16 -1.90
CA ASN A 240 -17.93 96.50 -2.69
C ASN A 240 -18.01 96.04 -4.15
N CYS A 241 -19.22 95.84 -4.68
CA CYS A 241 -19.39 95.53 -6.09
C CYS A 241 -19.20 96.76 -6.97
N TYR A 242 -18.58 96.56 -8.12
CA TYR A 242 -18.34 97.56 -9.14
C TYR A 242 -19.63 97.89 -9.89
N GLY A 243 -20.53 96.94 -10.15
CA GLY A 243 -21.77 97.20 -10.89
C GLY A 243 -21.56 97.48 -12.37
N ILE A 244 -20.61 96.79 -12.99
CA ILE A 244 -20.33 96.84 -14.44
C ILE A 244 -21.13 95.75 -15.17
N CYS A 245 -21.17 94.55 -14.61
CA CYS A 245 -21.89 93.41 -15.15
C CYS A 245 -23.33 93.34 -14.62
N PRO A 246 -24.28 92.78 -15.39
CA PRO A 246 -25.52 92.30 -14.80
C PRO A 246 -25.21 91.28 -13.66
N PRO A 247 -26.14 91.06 -12.72
CA PRO A 247 -26.05 89.87 -11.88
C PRO A 247 -26.04 88.65 -12.80
N ILE A 248 -25.19 87.68 -12.48
CA ILE A 248 -25.18 86.38 -13.15
C ILE A 248 -25.93 85.46 -12.18
N ILE A 249 -27.09 84.96 -12.61
CA ILE A 249 -27.91 84.02 -11.85
C ILE A 249 -27.86 82.70 -12.58
N ILE A 250 -27.29 81.67 -11.95
CA ILE A 250 -27.24 80.32 -12.50
C ILE A 250 -28.18 79.46 -11.64
N GLU A 251 -29.00 78.64 -12.30
CA GLU A 251 -30.02 77.85 -11.60
C GLU A 251 -29.40 76.55 -11.06
N GLU A 252 -28.82 76.62 -9.85
CA GLU A 252 -28.19 75.49 -9.14
C GLU A 252 -29.11 74.25 -9.05
N GLU A 253 -30.44 74.45 -9.06
CA GLU A 253 -31.42 73.36 -8.99
C GLU A 253 -31.32 72.36 -10.14
N TYR A 254 -30.78 72.76 -11.30
CA TYR A 254 -30.55 71.84 -12.42
C TYR A 254 -29.33 70.94 -12.18
N LEU A 255 -28.28 71.44 -11.52
CA LEU A 255 -27.16 70.59 -11.11
C LEU A 255 -27.60 69.58 -10.06
N ASP A 256 -28.43 69.98 -9.08
CA ASP A 256 -28.98 69.07 -8.08
C ASP A 256 -29.86 67.97 -8.71
N GLN A 257 -30.65 68.31 -9.73
CA GLN A 257 -31.45 67.34 -10.47
C GLN A 257 -30.58 66.38 -11.30
N ALA A 258 -29.51 66.87 -11.92
CA ALA A 258 -28.58 66.04 -12.67
C ALA A 258 -27.83 65.06 -11.75
N ASP A 259 -27.39 65.56 -10.59
CA ASP A 259 -26.74 64.79 -9.52
C ASP A 259 -27.65 63.65 -9.03
N GLU A 260 -28.92 63.95 -8.71
CA GLU A 260 -29.90 62.94 -8.27
C GLU A 260 -30.16 61.86 -9.34
N LEU A 261 -30.22 62.25 -10.63
CA LEU A 261 -30.35 61.28 -11.72
C LEU A 261 -29.11 60.39 -11.87
N ILE A 262 -27.91 60.95 -11.69
CA ILE A 262 -26.68 60.18 -11.79
C ILE A 262 -26.49 59.25 -10.59
N GLU A 263 -26.84 59.69 -9.38
CA GLU A 263 -26.86 58.84 -8.18
C GLU A 263 -27.81 57.64 -8.33
N GLU A 264 -28.91 57.77 -9.07
CA GLU A 264 -29.82 56.67 -9.41
C GLU A 264 -29.25 55.75 -10.48
N LEU A 265 -28.65 56.30 -11.54
CA LEU A 265 -28.17 55.53 -12.70
C LEU A 265 -26.83 54.81 -12.45
N LEU A 266 -25.90 55.40 -11.69
CA LEU A 266 -24.55 54.85 -11.48
C LEU A 266 -24.56 53.43 -10.89
N PRO A 267 -25.30 53.13 -9.80
CA PRO A 267 -25.36 51.78 -9.25
C PRO A 267 -26.01 50.76 -10.18
N GLU A 268 -26.88 51.19 -11.10
CA GLU A 268 -27.49 50.27 -12.08
C GLU A 268 -26.45 49.87 -13.13
N VAL A 269 -25.68 50.82 -13.64
CA VAL A 269 -24.72 50.55 -14.72
C VAL A 269 -23.39 49.95 -14.24
N GLU A 270 -23.13 49.89 -12.94
CA GLU A 270 -21.97 49.22 -12.34
C GLU A 270 -21.84 47.76 -12.81
N TYR A 271 -22.97 47.06 -12.97
CA TYR A 271 -22.99 45.68 -13.48
C TYR A 271 -22.52 45.55 -14.95
N ILE A 272 -22.57 46.63 -15.73
CA ILE A 272 -22.09 46.68 -17.12
C ILE A 272 -20.58 46.91 -17.18
N GLU A 273 -19.98 47.47 -16.13
CA GLU A 273 -18.52 47.62 -16.03
C GLU A 273 -17.86 46.30 -15.62
N ASP A 274 -18.44 45.59 -14.65
CA ASP A 274 -17.80 44.44 -14.00
C ASP A 274 -18.02 43.08 -14.71
N TYR A 275 -18.79 43.04 -15.81
CA TYR A 275 -19.17 41.75 -16.41
C TYR A 275 -17.98 40.97 -17.00
N GLU A 276 -16.93 41.65 -17.49
CA GLU A 276 -15.73 41.00 -18.02
C GLU A 276 -14.98 40.25 -16.91
N GLU A 277 -14.81 40.87 -15.73
CA GLU A 277 -14.20 40.22 -14.56
C GLU A 277 -15.05 39.02 -14.09
N LEU A 278 -16.38 39.18 -14.06
CA LEU A 278 -17.28 38.09 -13.72
C LEU A 278 -17.21 36.94 -14.75
N SER A 279 -17.08 37.25 -16.04
CA SER A 279 -16.92 36.26 -17.11
C SER A 279 -15.67 35.42 -16.90
N GLU A 280 -14.52 36.05 -16.66
CA GLU A 280 -13.26 35.36 -16.39
C GLU A 280 -13.38 34.49 -15.12
N LYS A 281 -13.96 35.03 -14.05
CA LYS A 281 -14.22 34.30 -12.79
C LYS A 281 -15.05 33.05 -13.03
N LEU A 282 -16.17 33.16 -13.76
CA LEU A 282 -17.07 32.05 -14.05
C LEU A 282 -16.44 31.01 -14.97
N CYS A 283 -15.67 31.43 -15.99
CA CYS A 283 -14.94 30.54 -16.89
C CYS A 283 -13.90 29.71 -16.14
N ASN A 284 -13.03 30.38 -15.35
CA ASN A 284 -11.98 29.74 -14.58
C ASN A 284 -12.55 28.75 -13.56
N SER A 285 -13.59 29.16 -12.82
CA SER A 285 -14.23 28.28 -11.83
C SER A 285 -14.95 27.10 -12.48
N THR A 286 -15.63 27.31 -13.62
CA THR A 286 -16.28 26.22 -14.37
C THR A 286 -15.25 25.22 -14.89
N THR A 287 -14.11 25.69 -15.43
CA THR A 287 -13.01 24.85 -15.90
C THR A 287 -12.41 24.02 -14.76
N ALA A 288 -12.09 24.65 -13.63
CA ALA A 288 -11.52 23.96 -12.47
C ALA A 288 -12.47 22.88 -11.91
N ARG A 289 -13.78 23.09 -11.97
CA ARG A 289 -14.79 22.12 -11.54
C ARG A 289 -14.97 20.96 -12.49
N LYS A 290 -14.89 21.20 -13.82
CA LYS A 290 -14.85 20.12 -14.82
C LYS A 290 -13.63 19.23 -14.60
N GLU A 291 -12.47 19.83 -14.37
CA GLU A 291 -11.23 19.10 -14.06
C GLU A 291 -11.35 18.32 -12.75
N TYR A 292 -11.88 18.94 -11.69
CA TYR A 292 -12.12 18.25 -10.42
C TYR A 292 -12.99 17.00 -10.57
N LYS A 293 -14.11 17.08 -11.31
CA LYS A 293 -14.95 15.91 -11.58
C LYS A 293 -14.18 14.80 -12.29
N LEU A 294 -13.44 15.14 -13.34
CA LEU A 294 -12.64 14.18 -14.09
C LEU A 294 -11.60 13.49 -13.20
N LEU A 295 -10.86 14.26 -12.40
CA LEU A 295 -9.85 13.73 -11.48
C LEU A 295 -10.48 12.85 -10.39
N LYS A 296 -11.69 13.19 -9.93
CA LYS A 296 -12.43 12.37 -8.97
C LYS A 296 -12.84 11.02 -9.58
N GLU A 297 -13.38 11.02 -10.80
CA GLU A 297 -13.75 9.78 -11.51
C GLU A 297 -12.51 8.89 -11.75
N GLN A 298 -11.40 9.49 -12.18
CA GLN A 298 -10.13 8.79 -12.35
C GLN A 298 -9.59 8.21 -11.04
N ARG A 299 -9.69 8.96 -9.94
CA ARG A 299 -9.33 8.46 -8.60
C ARG A 299 -10.12 7.21 -8.23
N GLU A 300 -11.44 7.25 -8.42
CA GLU A 300 -12.32 6.13 -8.10
C GLU A 300 -11.98 4.88 -8.94
N GLU A 301 -11.74 5.06 -10.25
CA GLU A 301 -11.34 3.97 -11.15
C GLU A 301 -9.97 3.39 -10.78
N CYS A 302 -8.96 4.23 -10.59
CA CYS A 302 -7.60 3.80 -10.24
C CYS A 302 -7.53 3.14 -8.86
N THR A 303 -8.26 3.66 -7.87
CA THR A 303 -8.33 3.03 -6.53
C THR A 303 -8.94 1.63 -6.63
N ALA A 304 -9.98 1.45 -7.44
CA ALA A 304 -10.62 0.15 -7.63
C ALA A 304 -9.70 -0.89 -8.31
N GLU A 305 -8.80 -0.45 -9.20
CA GLU A 305 -7.79 -1.31 -9.83
C GLU A 305 -6.58 -1.57 -8.93
N PHE A 306 -6.15 -0.58 -8.15
CA PHE A 306 -4.98 -0.65 -7.27
C PHE A 306 -5.22 -1.54 -6.04
N SER A 307 -6.35 -1.41 -5.34
CA SER A 307 -6.61 -2.15 -4.08
C SER A 307 -6.37 -3.67 -4.15
N PRO A 308 -6.81 -4.43 -5.17
CA PRO A 308 -6.49 -5.87 -5.24
C PRO A 308 -5.01 -6.15 -5.50
N MET A 309 -4.28 -5.24 -6.16
CA MET A 309 -2.83 -5.36 -6.37
C MET A 309 -2.05 -5.07 -5.09
N GLU A 310 -2.50 -4.08 -4.31
CA GLU A 310 -1.99 -3.74 -2.99
C GLU A 310 -2.12 -4.94 -2.03
N GLU A 311 -3.31 -5.55 -1.93
CA GLU A 311 -3.54 -6.75 -1.09
C GLU A 311 -2.62 -7.91 -1.50
N ARG A 312 -2.48 -8.18 -2.80
CA ARG A 312 -1.55 -9.20 -3.31
C ARG A 312 -0.09 -8.85 -2.99
N ALA A 313 0.28 -7.58 -3.06
CA ALA A 313 1.64 -7.13 -2.76
C ALA A 313 1.98 -7.32 -1.28
N GLU A 314 1.05 -7.01 -0.37
CA GLU A 314 1.22 -7.26 1.07
C GLU A 314 1.47 -8.74 1.38
N GLU A 315 0.72 -9.65 0.75
CA GLU A 315 0.91 -11.09 0.90
C GLU A 315 2.30 -11.54 0.41
N ILE A 316 2.69 -11.11 -0.79
CA ILE A 316 3.98 -11.48 -1.39
C ILE A 316 5.16 -10.89 -0.61
N LEU A 317 5.05 -9.66 -0.10
CA LEU A 317 6.09 -9.02 0.72
C LEU A 317 6.24 -9.72 2.09
N ALA A 318 5.15 -10.18 2.69
CA ALA A 318 5.22 -10.97 3.92
C ALA A 318 5.91 -12.32 3.68
N GLU A 319 5.61 -13.00 2.56
CA GLU A 319 6.28 -14.25 2.18
C GLU A 319 7.77 -14.02 1.84
N SER A 320 8.11 -12.87 1.24
CA SER A 320 9.50 -12.50 0.96
C SER A 320 10.29 -12.23 2.23
N GLU A 321 9.69 -11.55 3.22
CA GLU A 321 10.30 -11.32 4.54
C GLU A 321 10.57 -12.65 5.26
N GLU A 322 9.58 -13.57 5.28
CA GLU A 322 9.75 -14.91 5.86
C GLU A 322 10.89 -15.67 5.18
N LEU A 323 10.93 -15.70 3.85
CA LEU A 323 12.01 -16.35 3.10
C LEU A 323 13.38 -15.77 3.45
N LEU A 324 13.49 -14.44 3.56
CA LEU A 324 14.76 -13.75 3.83
C LEU A 324 15.30 -14.02 5.24
N GLU A 325 14.51 -14.56 6.17
CA GLU A 325 15.01 -15.11 7.44
C GLU A 325 15.86 -16.37 7.21
N TYR A 326 15.52 -17.18 6.20
CA TYR A 326 16.18 -18.45 5.90
C TYR A 326 17.23 -18.34 4.79
N VAL A 327 16.96 -17.57 3.74
CA VAL A 327 17.79 -17.49 2.52
C VAL A 327 18.20 -16.06 2.23
N SER A 328 19.50 -15.81 2.12
CA SER A 328 20.01 -14.53 1.65
C SER A 328 19.93 -14.46 0.12
N ASP A 329 18.90 -13.79 -0.39
CA ASP A 329 18.72 -13.55 -1.82
C ASP A 329 18.63 -12.06 -2.16
N ASP A 330 19.70 -11.54 -2.77
CA ASP A 330 19.79 -10.14 -3.20
C ASP A 330 18.73 -9.76 -4.24
N THR A 331 18.25 -10.71 -5.06
CA THR A 331 17.21 -10.49 -6.07
C THR A 331 15.84 -10.34 -5.40
N VAL A 332 15.50 -11.20 -4.46
CA VAL A 332 14.26 -11.12 -3.68
C VAL A 332 14.23 -9.82 -2.86
N MET A 333 15.33 -9.48 -2.18
CA MET A 333 15.44 -8.24 -1.41
C MET A 333 15.26 -7.00 -2.29
N ALA A 334 16.03 -6.88 -3.39
CA ALA A 334 15.93 -5.73 -4.29
C ALA A 334 14.58 -5.63 -5.01
N SER A 335 13.94 -6.77 -5.31
CA SER A 335 12.61 -6.78 -5.93
C SER A 335 11.51 -6.43 -4.92
N SER A 336 11.65 -6.80 -3.64
CA SER A 336 10.73 -6.40 -2.56
C SER A 336 10.78 -4.89 -2.33
N GLU A 337 11.99 -4.32 -2.18
CA GLU A 337 12.17 -2.85 -2.06
C GLU A 337 11.55 -2.10 -3.26
N ARG A 338 11.73 -2.62 -4.48
CA ARG A 338 11.13 -1.99 -5.67
C ARG A 338 9.61 -2.06 -5.67
N VAL A 339 9.00 -3.14 -5.16
CA VAL A 339 7.54 -3.26 -5.03
C VAL A 339 7.02 -2.22 -4.03
N GLU A 340 7.66 -2.10 -2.86
CA GLU A 340 7.30 -1.09 -1.84
C GLU A 340 7.38 0.35 -2.38
N ASP A 341 8.43 0.66 -3.15
CA ASP A 341 8.58 1.96 -3.81
C ASP A 341 7.40 2.24 -4.77
N ILE A 342 7.02 1.25 -5.61
CA ILE A 342 5.92 1.41 -6.57
C ILE A 342 4.57 1.57 -5.86
N LEU A 343 4.32 0.82 -4.78
CA LEU A 343 3.11 0.98 -3.97
C LEU A 343 3.01 2.42 -3.43
N THR A 344 4.10 2.92 -2.86
CA THR A 344 4.18 4.28 -2.31
C THR A 344 3.97 5.35 -3.40
N ASP A 345 4.57 5.16 -4.58
CA ASP A 345 4.40 6.06 -5.72
C ASP A 345 2.93 6.10 -6.18
N ILE A 346 2.28 4.93 -6.32
CA ILE A 346 0.86 4.85 -6.73
C ILE A 346 -0.07 5.50 -5.69
N GLU A 347 0.12 5.22 -4.40
CA GLU A 347 -0.67 5.85 -3.34
C GLU A 347 -0.51 7.39 -3.36
N THR A 348 0.72 7.86 -3.56
CA THR A 348 1.03 9.28 -3.65
C THR A 348 0.34 9.90 -4.87
N ASP A 349 0.41 9.26 -6.03
CA ASP A 349 -0.23 9.69 -7.26
C ASP A 349 -1.77 9.75 -7.10
N ILE A 350 -2.40 8.75 -6.49
CA ILE A 350 -3.85 8.73 -6.19
C ILE A 350 -4.24 9.89 -5.28
N ASN A 351 -3.48 10.14 -4.21
CA ASN A 351 -3.76 11.17 -3.23
C ASN A 351 -3.59 12.59 -3.81
N ASN A 352 -2.57 12.79 -4.65
CA ASN A 352 -2.28 14.06 -5.32
C ASN A 352 -3.09 14.27 -6.61
N SER A 353 -3.90 13.30 -7.03
CA SER A 353 -4.63 13.32 -8.30
C SER A 353 -3.73 13.38 -9.53
N GLU A 354 -2.58 12.71 -9.51
CA GLU A 354 -1.59 12.67 -10.58
C GLU A 354 -1.71 11.36 -11.39
N PHE A 355 -2.62 11.32 -12.38
CA PHE A 355 -2.95 10.07 -13.09
C PHE A 355 -2.16 9.82 -14.38
N THR A 356 -1.19 10.66 -14.72
CA THR A 356 -0.50 10.58 -16.03
C THR A 356 0.37 9.31 -16.16
N SER A 357 0.97 8.84 -15.06
CA SER A 357 1.82 7.64 -14.98
C SER A 357 1.10 6.39 -14.49
N MET A 358 -0.17 6.51 -14.08
CA MET A 358 -0.85 5.49 -13.28
C MET A 358 -0.92 4.13 -13.98
N GLU A 359 -1.34 4.09 -15.24
CA GLU A 359 -1.39 2.86 -16.03
C GLU A 359 -0.01 2.20 -16.15
N SER A 360 1.06 3.00 -16.32
CA SER A 360 2.43 2.46 -16.38
C SER A 360 2.87 1.90 -15.03
N ASN A 361 2.54 2.58 -13.92
CA ASN A 361 2.90 2.16 -12.58
C ASN A 361 2.15 0.87 -12.17
N LEU A 362 0.85 0.77 -12.46
CA LEU A 362 0.06 -0.44 -12.21
C LEU A 362 0.59 -1.65 -13.01
N ASN A 363 0.91 -1.45 -14.29
CA ASN A 363 1.51 -2.51 -15.11
C ASN A 363 2.92 -2.90 -14.61
N GLU A 364 3.72 -1.93 -14.14
CA GLU A 364 5.02 -2.22 -13.54
C GLU A 364 4.85 -3.00 -12.23
N LEU A 365 3.90 -2.62 -11.38
CA LEU A 365 3.59 -3.33 -10.14
C LEU A 365 3.25 -4.79 -10.41
N ASP A 366 2.28 -5.07 -11.28
CA ASP A 366 1.89 -6.45 -11.60
C ASP A 366 3.08 -7.26 -12.16
N ALA A 367 3.86 -6.66 -13.07
CA ALA A 367 5.05 -7.32 -13.61
C ALA A 367 6.10 -7.63 -12.52
N LYS A 368 6.29 -6.71 -11.55
CA LYS A 368 7.23 -6.90 -10.44
C LYS A 368 6.74 -7.91 -9.41
N LEU A 369 5.44 -7.93 -9.11
CA LEU A 369 4.84 -8.96 -8.25
C LEU A 369 5.04 -10.36 -8.84
N ASN A 370 4.77 -10.53 -10.14
CA ASN A 370 4.97 -11.81 -10.82
C ASN A 370 6.45 -12.28 -10.80
N VAL A 371 7.40 -11.34 -10.92
CA VAL A 371 8.84 -11.66 -10.84
C VAL A 371 9.24 -12.02 -9.41
N LEU A 372 8.79 -11.25 -8.42
CA LEU A 372 9.09 -11.48 -7.01
C LEU A 372 8.53 -12.83 -6.54
N GLU A 373 7.27 -13.14 -6.85
CA GLU A 373 6.62 -14.42 -6.54
C GLU A 373 7.41 -15.61 -7.12
N ALA A 374 7.86 -15.50 -8.38
CA ALA A 374 8.67 -16.55 -9.00
C ALA A 374 10.04 -16.72 -8.32
N SER A 375 10.71 -15.62 -7.94
CA SER A 375 11.99 -15.66 -7.24
C SER A 375 11.88 -16.20 -5.82
N ILE A 376 10.77 -15.92 -5.13
CA ILE A 376 10.46 -16.51 -3.81
C ILE A 376 10.33 -18.03 -3.94
N ALA A 377 9.53 -18.50 -4.90
CA ALA A 377 9.32 -19.93 -5.13
C ALA A 377 10.63 -20.68 -5.47
N GLU A 378 11.47 -20.10 -6.33
CA GLU A 378 12.79 -20.67 -6.69
C GLU A 378 13.72 -20.77 -5.47
N SER A 379 13.74 -19.73 -4.62
CA SER A 379 14.56 -19.71 -3.41
C SER A 379 14.10 -20.74 -2.38
N TRP A 380 12.79 -20.85 -2.17
CA TRP A 380 12.20 -21.87 -1.30
C TRP A 380 12.51 -23.29 -1.80
N GLU A 381 12.44 -23.52 -3.10
CA GLU A 381 12.80 -24.83 -3.69
C GLU A 381 14.25 -25.20 -3.36
N VAL A 382 15.20 -24.27 -3.49
CA VAL A 382 16.61 -24.51 -3.17
C VAL A 382 16.81 -24.83 -1.68
N TYR A 383 16.18 -24.07 -0.79
CA TYR A 383 16.25 -24.29 0.64
C TYR A 383 15.66 -25.65 1.04
N ASN A 384 14.44 -25.94 0.59
CA ASN A 384 13.72 -27.17 0.89
C ASN A 384 14.46 -28.41 0.36
N ASN A 385 15.00 -28.36 -0.86
CA ASN A 385 15.84 -29.43 -1.39
C ASN A 385 17.08 -29.69 -0.52
N THR A 386 17.65 -28.66 0.09
CA THR A 386 18.79 -28.81 1.00
C THR A 386 18.38 -29.46 2.31
N VAL A 387 17.26 -29.02 2.90
CA VAL A 387 16.67 -29.61 4.12
C VAL A 387 16.38 -31.10 3.87
N GLU A 388 15.72 -31.44 2.77
CA GLU A 388 15.41 -32.84 2.42
C GLU A 388 16.67 -33.69 2.25
N ALA A 389 17.71 -33.17 1.58
CA ALA A 389 18.98 -33.87 1.42
C ALA A 389 19.68 -34.09 2.76
N LYS A 390 19.67 -33.09 3.65
CA LYS A 390 20.20 -33.19 5.01
C LYS A 390 19.45 -34.25 5.81
N GLU A 391 18.13 -34.20 5.86
CA GLU A 391 17.30 -35.16 6.59
C GLU A 391 17.49 -36.59 6.08
N ARG A 392 17.63 -36.76 4.76
CA ARG A 392 17.95 -38.06 4.15
C ARG A 392 19.31 -38.58 4.63
N ALA A 393 20.33 -37.72 4.64
CA ALA A 393 21.64 -38.09 5.18
C ALA A 393 21.53 -38.44 6.67
N ASP A 394 20.84 -37.63 7.48
CA ASP A 394 20.61 -37.86 8.92
C ASP A 394 20.05 -39.27 9.17
N MET A 395 19.02 -39.68 8.43
CA MET A 395 18.38 -40.99 8.57
C MET A 395 19.30 -42.16 8.17
N LEU A 396 20.09 -42.03 7.11
CA LEU A 396 21.05 -43.06 6.70
C LEU A 396 22.18 -43.22 7.71
N PHE A 397 22.71 -42.11 8.23
CA PHE A 397 23.75 -42.12 9.25
C PHE A 397 23.26 -42.73 10.55
N PHE A 398 22.04 -42.36 10.98
CA PHE A 398 21.41 -42.99 12.13
C PHE A 398 21.27 -44.50 11.93
N THR A 399 20.79 -44.94 10.77
CA THR A 399 20.62 -46.38 10.46
C THR A 399 21.96 -47.12 10.53
N LEU A 400 23.03 -46.57 9.94
CA LEU A 400 24.37 -47.16 10.01
C LEU A 400 24.90 -47.26 11.44
N ASP A 401 24.59 -46.31 12.31
CA ASP A 401 25.02 -46.32 13.72
C ASP A 401 24.42 -47.49 14.52
N THR A 402 23.33 -48.07 14.01
CA THR A 402 22.65 -49.24 14.60
C THR A 402 23.16 -50.58 14.11
N LYS A 403 24.10 -50.59 13.14
CA LYS A 403 24.61 -51.82 12.52
C LYS A 403 25.95 -52.23 13.12
N ASP A 404 26.21 -53.54 13.12
CA ASP A 404 27.51 -54.09 13.50
C ASP A 404 28.52 -53.91 12.35
N LEU A 405 29.27 -52.81 12.37
CA LEU A 405 30.28 -52.49 11.36
C LEU A 405 31.61 -53.21 11.64
N SER A 406 32.27 -53.72 10.61
CA SER A 406 33.66 -54.22 10.73
C SER A 406 34.64 -53.08 11.06
N ASP A 407 35.81 -53.38 11.62
CA ASP A 407 36.83 -52.35 11.95
C ASP A 407 37.13 -51.38 10.78
N SER A 408 37.14 -51.90 9.55
CA SER A 408 37.35 -51.08 8.35
C SER A 408 36.16 -50.17 8.05
N GLN A 409 34.93 -50.69 8.14
CA GLN A 409 33.70 -49.93 7.94
C GLN A 409 33.50 -48.91 9.06
N GLN A 410 33.82 -49.25 10.31
CA GLN A 410 33.76 -48.34 11.45
C GLN A 410 34.69 -47.13 11.25
N SER A 411 35.91 -47.36 10.75
CA SER A 411 36.84 -46.26 10.44
C SER A 411 36.32 -45.36 9.32
N GLU A 412 35.72 -45.92 8.28
CA GLU A 412 35.13 -45.17 7.17
C GLU A 412 33.90 -44.38 7.63
N PHE A 413 33.02 -45.00 8.40
CA PHE A 413 31.83 -44.38 8.97
C PHE A 413 32.18 -43.23 9.92
N THR A 414 33.23 -43.38 10.72
CA THR A 414 33.74 -42.29 11.58
C THR A 414 34.22 -41.09 10.76
N ALA A 415 34.87 -41.33 9.60
CA ALA A 415 35.29 -40.27 8.70
C ALA A 415 34.08 -39.55 8.07
N LEU A 416 33.08 -40.32 7.59
CA LEU A 416 31.82 -39.78 7.08
C LEU A 416 31.08 -38.96 8.14
N LYS A 417 31.04 -39.42 9.40
CA LYS A 417 30.40 -38.68 10.52
C LYS A 417 31.08 -37.33 10.76
N ALA A 418 32.41 -37.29 10.70
CA ALA A 418 33.15 -36.05 10.85
C ALA A 418 32.89 -35.06 9.69
N GLU A 419 32.75 -35.57 8.46
CA GLU A 419 32.40 -34.75 7.30
C GLU A 419 30.96 -34.23 7.39
N LYS A 420 30.00 -35.07 7.76
CA LYS A 420 28.61 -34.69 8.02
C LYS A 420 28.52 -33.57 9.06
N ARG A 421 29.15 -33.75 10.24
CA ARG A 421 29.21 -32.71 11.28
C ARG A 421 29.80 -31.37 10.77
N THR A 422 30.70 -31.42 9.78
CA THR A 422 31.24 -30.21 9.16
C THR A 422 30.20 -29.51 8.28
N GLN A 423 29.38 -30.28 7.55
CA GLN A 423 28.29 -29.71 6.75
C GLN A 423 27.15 -29.21 7.62
N ASP A 424 26.77 -29.93 8.68
CA ASP A 424 25.72 -29.50 9.62
C ASP A 424 26.05 -28.15 10.27
N ARG A 425 27.32 -27.96 10.68
CA ARG A 425 27.79 -26.66 11.18
C ARG A 425 27.80 -25.55 10.12
N SER A 426 27.83 -25.93 8.85
CA SER A 426 27.79 -24.99 7.73
C SER A 426 26.37 -24.71 7.26
N PHE A 427 25.39 -25.54 7.65
CA PHE A 427 23.96 -25.34 7.40
C PHE A 427 23.41 -24.44 8.50
N VAL A 428 23.37 -23.15 8.22
CA VAL A 428 22.80 -22.10 9.07
C VAL A 428 21.78 -21.32 8.27
N GLU A 429 20.87 -20.61 8.94
CA GLU A 429 19.94 -19.67 8.30
C GLU A 429 20.67 -18.46 7.72
N GLY A 430 20.07 -17.81 6.71
CA GLY A 430 20.60 -16.63 6.04
C GLY A 430 21.75 -16.90 5.07
N LEU A 431 21.86 -18.13 4.54
CA LEU A 431 22.87 -18.45 3.51
C LEU A 431 22.35 -18.10 2.12
N SER A 432 23.27 -17.82 1.19
CA SER A 432 22.89 -17.62 -0.22
C SER A 432 22.41 -18.92 -0.87
N GLN A 433 21.58 -18.81 -1.91
CA GLN A 433 21.11 -19.98 -2.68
C GLN A 433 22.26 -20.88 -3.14
N GLU A 434 23.35 -20.30 -3.64
CA GLU A 434 24.52 -21.03 -4.11
C GLU A 434 25.20 -21.84 -2.99
N LYS A 435 25.13 -21.36 -1.75
CA LYS A 435 25.62 -22.09 -0.58
C LYS A 435 24.71 -23.24 -0.20
N TYR A 436 23.39 -23.04 -0.25
CA TYR A 436 22.43 -24.12 -0.08
C TYR A 436 22.58 -25.20 -1.14
N GLN A 437 22.68 -24.85 -2.43
CA GLN A 437 22.95 -25.80 -3.52
C GLN A 437 24.25 -26.60 -3.28
N GLN A 438 25.33 -25.94 -2.85
CA GLN A 438 26.58 -26.62 -2.46
C GLN A 438 26.39 -27.58 -1.29
N LEU A 439 25.55 -27.24 -0.31
CA LEU A 439 25.22 -28.13 0.81
C LEU A 439 24.36 -29.32 0.34
N THR A 440 23.40 -29.10 -0.54
CA THR A 440 22.59 -30.18 -1.16
C THR A 440 23.47 -31.21 -1.84
N GLU A 441 24.41 -30.78 -2.68
CA GLU A 441 25.35 -31.69 -3.35
C GLU A 441 26.17 -32.50 -2.35
N LYS A 442 26.65 -31.86 -1.28
CA LYS A 442 27.46 -32.53 -0.25
C LYS A 442 26.62 -33.50 0.59
N TYR A 443 25.40 -33.13 0.99
CA TYR A 443 24.50 -34.01 1.71
C TYR A 443 24.08 -35.20 0.85
N ASN A 444 23.79 -34.99 -0.44
CA ASN A 444 23.54 -36.08 -1.38
C ASN A 444 24.75 -37.00 -1.54
N SER A 445 25.96 -36.45 -1.62
CA SER A 445 27.20 -37.25 -1.65
C SER A 445 27.35 -38.08 -0.37
N LEU A 446 27.15 -37.47 0.80
CA LEU A 446 27.20 -38.14 2.11
C LEU A 446 26.15 -39.25 2.20
N GLY A 447 24.92 -38.97 1.78
CA GLY A 447 23.82 -39.94 1.71
C GLY A 447 24.15 -41.11 0.78
N ASN A 448 24.71 -40.85 -0.40
CA ASN A 448 25.11 -41.90 -1.34
C ASN A 448 26.23 -42.79 -0.77
N SER A 449 27.23 -42.20 -0.12
CA SER A 449 28.28 -42.96 0.57
C SER A 449 27.73 -43.78 1.74
N ALA A 450 26.83 -43.21 2.54
CA ALA A 450 26.18 -43.92 3.64
C ALA A 450 25.30 -45.08 3.13
N SER A 451 24.51 -44.86 2.07
CA SER A 451 23.68 -45.89 1.44
C SER A 451 24.53 -47.04 0.89
N ALA A 452 25.62 -46.74 0.17
CA ALA A 452 26.51 -47.77 -0.35
C ALA A 452 27.18 -48.59 0.77
N MET A 453 27.50 -47.95 1.89
CA MET A 453 28.00 -48.64 3.07
C MET A 453 26.92 -49.55 3.68
N LEU A 454 25.68 -49.07 3.79
CA LEU A 454 24.56 -49.83 4.33
C LEU A 454 24.29 -51.09 3.49
N ASP A 455 24.25 -50.96 2.17
CA ASP A 455 24.09 -52.08 1.24
C ASP A 455 25.19 -53.14 1.42
N SER A 456 26.43 -52.69 1.63
CA SER A 456 27.58 -53.59 1.86
C SER A 456 27.42 -54.41 3.15
N VAL A 457 26.82 -53.82 4.19
CA VAL A 457 26.53 -54.49 5.46
C VAL A 457 25.40 -55.51 5.25
N GLU A 458 24.29 -55.11 4.63
CA GLU A 458 23.13 -55.98 4.43
C GLU A 458 23.42 -57.22 3.57
N THR A 459 24.26 -57.07 2.55
CA THR A 459 24.67 -58.20 1.68
C THR A 459 25.47 -59.27 2.46
N SER A 460 26.09 -58.90 3.58
CA SER A 460 26.85 -59.82 4.43
C SER A 460 25.99 -60.55 5.48
N GLU A 461 24.79 -60.03 5.79
CA GLU A 461 23.94 -60.50 6.90
C GLU A 461 22.82 -61.48 6.51
N THR A 462 22.67 -61.86 5.24
CA THR A 462 21.47 -62.57 4.74
C THR A 462 21.20 -63.92 5.43
N VAL A 463 22.25 -64.63 5.86
CA VAL A 463 22.12 -65.89 6.63
C VAL A 463 21.72 -65.61 8.09
N VAL A 464 22.28 -64.58 8.71
CA VAL A 464 22.04 -64.21 10.11
C VAL A 464 20.62 -63.69 10.30
N ASN A 465 20.11 -62.88 9.36
CA ASN A 465 18.77 -62.28 9.44
C ASN A 465 17.64 -63.33 9.37
N THR A 466 17.83 -64.41 8.59
CA THR A 466 16.89 -65.54 8.55
C THR A 466 16.83 -66.29 9.90
N PHE A 467 17.98 -66.43 10.58
CA PHE A 467 18.03 -67.07 11.91
C PHE A 467 17.53 -66.14 13.02
N LYS A 468 17.80 -64.83 12.95
CA LYS A 468 17.26 -63.82 13.88
C LYS A 468 15.73 -63.81 13.84
N GLY A 469 15.10 -63.75 12.66
CA GLY A 469 13.63 -63.78 12.55
C GLY A 469 12.97 -65.05 13.11
N ALA A 470 13.65 -66.21 13.04
CA ALA A 470 13.19 -67.43 13.71
C ALA A 470 13.36 -67.37 15.24
N GLY A 471 14.45 -66.75 15.71
CA GLY A 471 14.69 -66.46 17.13
C GLY A 471 13.63 -65.53 17.73
N THR A 472 13.30 -64.43 17.06
CA THR A 472 12.32 -63.44 17.52
C THR A 472 10.94 -64.06 17.68
N LYS A 473 10.46 -64.78 16.66
CA LYS A 473 9.17 -65.51 16.75
C LYS A 473 9.14 -66.58 17.84
N THR A 474 10.28 -67.20 18.12
CA THR A 474 10.39 -68.16 19.22
C THR A 474 10.28 -67.44 20.56
N ASN A 475 11.02 -66.33 20.74
CA ASN A 475 10.96 -65.48 21.93
C ASN A 475 9.55 -64.90 22.17
N GLU A 476 8.89 -64.41 21.13
CA GLU A 476 7.48 -63.95 21.19
C GLU A 476 6.55 -65.07 21.67
N GLY A 477 6.65 -66.27 21.08
CA GLY A 477 5.84 -67.41 21.50
C GLY A 477 6.13 -67.86 22.94
N ILE A 478 7.37 -67.71 23.42
CA ILE A 478 7.73 -67.96 24.82
C ILE A 478 7.12 -66.89 25.72
N ALA A 479 7.26 -65.61 25.35
CA ALA A 479 6.73 -64.48 26.08
C ALA A 479 5.21 -64.61 26.25
N GLU A 480 4.49 -64.97 25.18
CA GLU A 480 3.04 -65.26 25.16
C GLU A 480 2.68 -66.45 26.07
N LEU A 481 3.46 -67.53 26.03
CA LEU A 481 3.26 -68.67 26.93
C LEU A 481 3.47 -68.28 28.40
N THR A 482 4.52 -67.50 28.71
CA THR A 482 4.78 -67.03 30.08
C THR A 482 3.72 -66.06 30.57
N SER A 483 3.27 -65.10 29.75
CA SER A 483 2.24 -64.14 30.13
C SER A 483 0.89 -64.81 30.39
N THR A 484 0.60 -65.91 29.69
CA THR A 484 -0.60 -66.73 29.92
C THR A 484 -0.51 -67.55 31.22
N MET A 485 0.70 -67.95 31.65
CA MET A 485 0.89 -68.77 32.86
C MET A 485 0.96 -67.94 34.15
N ALA A 486 1.49 -66.72 34.12
CA ALA A 486 1.43 -65.75 35.22
C ALA A 486 1.76 -64.33 34.72
N PRO A 487 1.04 -63.28 35.14
CA PRO A 487 1.46 -61.90 34.89
C PRO A 487 2.72 -61.62 35.73
N LEU A 488 3.88 -61.62 35.08
CA LEU A 488 5.16 -61.31 35.71
C LEU A 488 5.33 -59.79 35.79
N GLU A 489 5.82 -59.29 36.92
CA GLU A 489 6.28 -57.90 37.05
C GLU A 489 7.49 -57.67 36.14
N ARG A 490 7.71 -56.42 35.70
CA ARG A 490 8.73 -56.08 34.71
C ARG A 490 10.16 -56.50 35.09
N THR A 491 10.56 -56.27 36.33
CA THR A 491 11.88 -56.71 36.84
C THR A 491 12.03 -58.24 36.80
N GLN A 492 10.91 -58.97 36.86
CA GLN A 492 10.91 -60.43 36.72
C GLN A 492 11.01 -60.82 35.24
N LYS A 493 10.40 -60.07 34.32
CA LYS A 493 10.58 -60.28 32.87
C LYS A 493 12.04 -60.13 32.45
N GLU A 494 12.73 -59.08 32.92
CA GLU A 494 14.16 -58.84 32.65
C GLU A 494 15.06 -59.95 33.22
N GLN A 495 14.75 -60.46 34.42
CA GLN A 495 15.50 -61.61 34.98
C GLN A 495 15.22 -62.90 34.21
N VAL A 496 13.97 -63.13 33.79
CA VAL A 496 13.58 -64.32 33.03
C VAL A 496 14.21 -64.30 31.63
N SER A 497 14.32 -63.13 30.98
CA SER A 497 14.93 -63.02 29.65
C SER A 497 16.39 -63.45 29.62
N GLU A 498 17.16 -63.16 30.69
CA GLU A 498 18.56 -63.58 30.80
C GLU A 498 18.70 -65.12 30.86
N TYR A 499 17.78 -65.80 31.54
CA TYR A 499 17.83 -67.25 31.73
C TYR A 499 17.04 -68.06 30.70
N ALA A 500 16.10 -67.43 29.98
CA ALA A 500 15.23 -68.11 29.02
C ALA A 500 16.02 -68.88 27.93
N PRO A 501 17.02 -68.30 27.24
CA PRO A 501 17.81 -69.04 26.24
C PRO A 501 18.47 -70.30 26.82
N ILE A 502 18.95 -70.24 28.07
CA ILE A 502 19.58 -71.38 28.75
C ILE A 502 18.56 -72.48 29.04
N VAL A 503 17.39 -72.10 29.58
CA VAL A 503 16.34 -73.06 29.94
C VAL A 503 15.79 -73.75 28.70
N ILE A 504 15.51 -73.00 27.63
CA ILE A 504 14.92 -73.51 26.40
C ILE A 504 15.90 -74.39 25.64
N SER A 505 17.15 -73.95 25.45
CA SER A 505 18.17 -74.78 24.82
C SER A 505 18.41 -76.09 25.58
N SER A 506 18.38 -76.05 26.92
CA SER A 506 18.47 -77.25 27.75
C SER A 506 17.26 -78.18 27.55
N LEU A 507 16.05 -77.65 27.52
CA LEU A 507 14.82 -78.43 27.27
C LEU A 507 14.82 -79.02 25.85
N SER A 508 15.25 -78.27 24.84
CA SER A 508 15.42 -78.75 23.46
C SER A 508 16.45 -79.87 23.41
N PHE A 509 17.58 -79.73 24.11
CA PHE A 509 18.60 -80.77 24.21
C PHE A 509 18.05 -82.05 24.82
N PHE A 510 17.34 -81.96 25.95
CA PHE A 510 16.73 -83.12 26.60
C PHE A 510 15.64 -83.76 25.73
N SER A 511 14.81 -82.96 25.07
CA SER A 511 13.76 -83.41 24.14
C SER A 511 14.36 -84.15 22.94
N LEU A 512 15.30 -83.54 22.22
CA LEU A 512 15.96 -84.13 21.05
C LEU A 512 16.78 -85.36 21.42
N SER A 513 17.49 -85.32 22.55
CA SER A 513 18.23 -86.48 23.06
C SER A 513 17.29 -87.62 23.46
N SER A 514 16.17 -87.32 24.12
CA SER A 514 15.15 -88.32 24.45
C SER A 514 14.51 -88.92 23.20
N LEU A 515 14.23 -88.09 22.18
CA LEU A 515 13.71 -88.55 20.90
C LEU A 515 14.72 -89.44 20.16
N ALA A 516 16.00 -89.05 20.15
CA ALA A 516 17.08 -89.84 19.55
C ALA A 516 17.24 -91.19 20.26
N ILE A 517 17.20 -91.21 21.59
CA ILE A 517 17.23 -92.44 22.39
C ILE A 517 15.99 -93.30 22.09
N PHE A 518 14.80 -92.69 22.02
CA PHE A 518 13.56 -93.40 21.72
C PHE A 518 13.58 -94.02 20.32
N LEU A 519 13.97 -93.25 19.30
CA LEU A 519 14.10 -93.73 17.91
C LEU A 519 15.16 -94.83 17.82
N PHE A 520 16.27 -94.69 18.54
CA PHE A 520 17.29 -95.72 18.62
C PHE A 520 16.78 -97.00 19.27
N LEU A 521 16.08 -96.92 20.40
CA LEU A 521 15.47 -98.07 21.07
C LEU A 521 14.38 -98.71 20.21
N PHE A 522 13.59 -97.91 19.51
CA PHE A 522 12.56 -98.37 18.58
C PHE A 522 13.17 -99.08 17.36
N ALA A 523 14.19 -98.49 16.73
CA ALA A 523 14.94 -99.11 15.64
C ALA A 523 15.65 -100.39 16.10
N PHE A 524 16.20 -100.39 17.32
CA PHE A 524 16.83 -101.56 17.92
C PHE A 524 15.82 -102.69 18.16
N ALA A 525 14.61 -102.37 18.65
CA ALA A 525 13.55 -103.34 18.88
C ALA A 525 12.98 -103.92 17.57
N THR A 526 12.72 -103.06 16.58
CA THR A 526 12.11 -103.44 15.29
C THR A 526 13.09 -104.12 14.32
N LEU A 527 14.37 -103.71 14.32
CA LEU A 527 15.43 -104.28 13.48
C LEU A 527 16.36 -105.22 14.27
N SER A 528 15.86 -105.82 15.34
CA SER A 528 16.63 -106.67 16.27
C SER A 528 17.41 -107.82 15.60
N HIS A 529 16.98 -108.30 14.42
CA HIS A 529 17.72 -109.29 13.64
C HIS A 529 19.01 -108.73 13.00
N PHE A 530 19.04 -107.44 12.64
CA PHE A 530 20.18 -106.75 12.04
C PHE A 530 21.25 -106.39 13.09
N PHE A 531 20.83 -106.19 14.34
CA PHE A 531 21.69 -105.90 15.49
C PHE A 531 22.30 -107.15 16.17
N ARG A 532 22.21 -108.35 15.57
CA ARG A 532 22.87 -109.56 16.10
C ARG A 532 24.40 -109.55 15.95
N ASN A 533 24.94 -108.77 15.00
CA ASN A 533 26.38 -108.64 14.80
C ASN A 533 26.97 -107.58 15.73
N LYS A 534 28.10 -107.88 16.38
CA LYS A 534 28.81 -106.92 17.25
C LYS A 534 29.16 -105.61 16.54
N VAL A 535 29.39 -105.66 15.22
CA VAL A 535 29.70 -104.50 14.38
C VAL A 535 28.48 -103.57 14.22
N THR A 536 27.27 -104.11 14.05
CA THR A 536 26.06 -103.30 13.87
C THR A 536 25.59 -102.67 15.18
N ILE A 537 25.78 -103.33 16.32
CA ILE A 537 25.57 -102.72 17.65
C ILE A 537 26.54 -101.55 17.85
N PHE A 538 27.83 -101.74 17.55
CA PHE A 538 28.82 -100.68 17.69
C PHE A 538 28.51 -99.47 16.79
N ALA A 539 28.15 -99.72 15.52
CA ALA A 539 27.73 -98.67 14.60
C ALA A 539 26.47 -97.94 15.09
N GLY A 540 25.49 -98.66 15.63
CA GLY A 540 24.27 -98.06 16.18
C GLY A 540 24.53 -97.18 17.40
N VAL A 541 25.35 -97.64 18.35
CA VAL A 541 25.74 -96.85 19.53
C VAL A 541 26.53 -95.60 19.10
N LEU A 542 27.40 -95.73 18.10
CA LEU A 542 28.13 -94.59 17.54
C LEU A 542 27.18 -93.59 16.86
N LEU A 543 26.18 -94.06 16.12
CA LEU A 543 25.15 -93.22 15.50
C LEU A 543 24.29 -92.50 16.55
N LEU A 544 23.93 -93.18 17.64
CA LEU A 544 23.26 -92.55 18.79
C LEU A 544 24.15 -91.48 19.43
N GLY A 545 25.44 -91.77 19.65
CA GLY A 545 26.40 -90.80 20.15
C GLY A 545 26.53 -89.58 19.25
N CYS A 546 26.61 -89.78 17.92
CA CYS A 546 26.58 -88.70 16.94
C CYS A 546 25.25 -87.92 16.95
N SER A 547 24.12 -88.60 17.18
CA SER A 547 22.80 -87.95 17.25
C SER A 547 22.65 -87.10 18.50
N ILE A 548 23.19 -87.54 19.64
CA ILE A 548 23.23 -86.75 20.89
C ILE A 548 24.19 -85.57 20.73
N LEU A 549 25.36 -85.76 20.10
CA LEU A 549 26.26 -84.65 19.76
C LEU A 549 25.59 -83.64 18.82
N PHE A 550 24.88 -84.12 17.80
CA PHE A 550 24.11 -83.28 16.88
C PHE A 550 23.01 -82.52 17.64
N ALA A 551 22.27 -83.17 18.53
CA ALA A 551 21.31 -82.51 19.41
C ALA A 551 21.98 -81.43 20.27
N GLY A 552 23.21 -81.67 20.75
CA GLY A 552 24.03 -80.68 21.45
C GLY A 552 24.38 -79.47 20.59
N VAL A 553 24.86 -79.69 19.35
CA VAL A 553 25.17 -78.61 18.40
C VAL A 553 23.91 -77.81 18.04
N VAL A 554 22.80 -78.48 17.74
CA VAL A 554 21.52 -77.82 17.44
C VAL A 554 21.04 -77.01 18.63
N SER A 555 21.11 -77.54 19.84
CA SER A 555 20.68 -76.83 21.05
C SER A 555 21.60 -75.64 21.38
N GLY A 556 22.91 -75.78 21.15
CA GLY A 556 23.86 -74.66 21.24
C GLY A 556 23.60 -73.58 20.18
N GLY A 557 23.20 -73.98 18.97
CA GLY A 557 22.75 -73.06 17.93
C GLY A 557 21.46 -72.33 18.32
N ILE A 558 20.47 -73.02 18.89
CA ILE A 558 19.24 -72.42 19.43
C ILE A 558 19.58 -71.43 20.55
N TYR A 559 20.47 -71.79 21.47
CA TYR A 559 20.94 -70.87 22.52
C TYR A 559 21.54 -69.60 21.92
N TYR A 560 22.46 -69.74 20.96
CA TYR A 560 23.11 -68.61 20.30
C TYR A 560 22.10 -67.69 19.60
N VAL A 561 21.15 -68.28 18.86
CA VAL A 561 20.10 -67.54 18.14
C VAL A 561 19.14 -66.84 19.12
N LEU A 562 18.67 -67.52 20.17
CA LEU A 562 17.77 -66.92 21.17
C LEU A 562 18.47 -65.82 21.97
N SER A 563 19.74 -66.05 22.34
CA SER A 563 20.54 -65.06 23.07
C SER A 563 20.78 -63.81 22.21
N SER A 564 21.25 -63.97 20.97
CA SER A 564 21.49 -62.83 20.07
C SER A 564 20.19 -62.14 19.64
N SER A 565 19.09 -62.87 19.44
CA SER A 565 17.77 -62.27 19.16
C SER A 565 17.19 -61.51 20.35
N SER A 566 17.56 -61.87 21.60
CA SER A 566 17.07 -61.17 22.79
C SER A 566 17.82 -59.88 23.12
N SER A 567 19.08 -59.76 22.70
CA SER A 567 19.96 -58.62 23.01
C SER A 567 20.31 -57.73 21.81
N ASP A 568 20.20 -58.23 20.58
CA ASP A 568 20.70 -57.58 19.35
C ASP A 568 19.59 -57.44 18.29
N ALA A 569 18.46 -56.85 18.67
CA ALA A 569 17.39 -56.53 17.72
C ALA A 569 17.82 -55.40 16.78
N SER A 570 17.25 -55.36 15.57
CA SER A 570 17.53 -54.26 14.64
C SER A 570 16.69 -53.02 14.97
N PHE A 571 17.16 -51.84 14.56
CA PHE A 571 16.35 -50.62 14.64
C PHE A 571 15.03 -50.75 13.89
N THR A 572 15.03 -51.37 12.70
CA THR A 572 13.83 -51.59 11.89
C THR A 572 12.78 -52.39 12.66
N ASP A 573 13.17 -53.52 13.29
CA ASP A 573 12.25 -54.34 14.08
C ASP A 573 11.65 -53.55 15.26
N PHE A 574 12.48 -52.73 15.93
CA PHE A 574 12.04 -51.88 17.03
C PHE A 574 11.11 -50.76 16.54
N LYS A 575 11.46 -50.09 15.44
CA LYS A 575 10.69 -49.01 14.82
C LYS A 575 9.31 -49.50 14.39
N ASP A 576 9.23 -50.63 13.68
CA ASP A 576 7.96 -51.21 13.24
C ASP A 576 7.05 -51.54 14.44
N TYR A 577 7.63 -51.98 15.55
CA TYR A 577 6.87 -52.24 16.78
C TYR A 577 6.37 -50.95 17.44
N VAL A 578 7.21 -49.92 17.54
CA VAL A 578 6.82 -48.58 18.03
C VAL A 578 5.70 -47.99 17.16
N LEU A 579 5.84 -48.09 15.83
CA LEU A 579 4.85 -47.59 14.88
C LEU A 579 3.55 -48.39 14.88
N SER A 580 3.55 -49.65 15.30
CA SER A 580 2.32 -50.46 15.44
C SER A 580 1.67 -50.40 16.83
N SER A 581 2.33 -49.81 17.84
CA SER A 581 1.81 -49.68 19.21
C SER A 581 0.99 -48.40 19.41
N ASP A 582 -0.11 -48.46 20.17
CA ASP A 582 -0.97 -47.29 20.46
C ASP A 582 -0.35 -46.31 21.47
N GLN A 583 0.51 -46.81 22.36
CA GLN A 583 1.19 -46.06 23.40
C GLN A 583 2.71 -46.25 23.31
N VAL A 584 3.49 -45.22 23.63
CA VAL A 584 4.96 -45.26 23.63
C VAL A 584 5.49 -44.53 24.86
N SER A 585 6.45 -45.11 25.57
CA SER A 585 7.09 -44.45 26.70
C SER A 585 8.48 -43.95 26.35
N ILE A 586 8.76 -42.66 26.56
CA ILE A 586 10.10 -42.08 26.42
C ILE A 586 10.66 -41.86 27.83
N LEU A 587 11.77 -42.51 28.18
CA LEU A 587 12.42 -42.39 29.48
C LEU A 587 13.75 -41.64 29.33
N VAL A 588 13.88 -40.50 29.99
CA VAL A 588 15.07 -39.65 29.93
C VAL A 588 15.85 -39.75 31.25
N GLU A 589 17.05 -40.34 31.24
CA GLU A 589 17.93 -40.47 32.41
C GLU A 589 18.92 -39.31 32.51
N THR A 590 18.58 -38.28 33.28
CA THR A 590 19.41 -37.06 33.40
C THR A 590 20.35 -37.07 34.60
N GLU A 591 20.31 -38.10 35.47
CA GLU A 591 21.08 -38.22 36.73
C GLU A 591 22.59 -37.97 36.58
N ASN A 592 23.18 -38.36 35.44
CA ASN A 592 24.62 -38.20 35.18
C ASN A 592 24.93 -37.14 34.10
N ALA A 593 23.91 -36.43 33.58
CA ALA A 593 24.05 -35.48 32.50
C ALA A 593 24.44 -34.09 33.01
N PRO A 594 25.40 -33.38 32.36
CA PRO A 594 25.56 -31.93 32.52
C PRO A 594 24.26 -31.18 32.17
N ALA A 595 24.11 -29.95 32.68
CA ALA A 595 22.89 -29.16 32.47
C ALA A 595 22.55 -28.94 30.98
N GLY A 596 23.57 -28.71 30.13
CA GLY A 596 23.39 -28.58 28.68
C GLY A 596 22.84 -29.86 28.05
N ALA A 597 23.54 -30.98 28.23
CA ALA A 597 23.09 -32.31 27.77
C ALA A 597 21.69 -32.70 28.29
N SER A 598 21.38 -32.45 29.57
CA SER A 598 20.04 -32.72 30.12
C SER A 598 18.95 -31.92 29.42
N THR A 599 19.25 -30.68 29.01
CA THR A 599 18.30 -29.81 28.27
C THR A 599 18.07 -30.38 26.88
N GLN A 600 19.15 -30.73 26.16
CA GLN A 600 19.04 -31.30 24.81
C GLN A 600 18.36 -32.67 24.80
N MET A 601 18.64 -33.53 25.78
CA MET A 601 17.94 -34.81 25.94
C MET A 601 16.43 -34.65 26.12
N THR A 602 16.01 -33.62 26.86
CA THR A 602 14.59 -33.33 27.09
C THR A 602 13.94 -32.75 25.84
N ALA A 603 14.60 -31.78 25.19
CA ALA A 603 14.14 -31.19 23.93
C ALA A 603 13.98 -32.26 22.84
N CYS A 604 14.96 -33.16 22.70
CA CYS A 604 14.87 -34.27 21.77
C CYS A 604 13.75 -35.26 22.10
N ALA A 605 13.42 -35.46 23.38
CA ALA A 605 12.29 -36.29 23.78
C ALA A 605 10.95 -35.67 23.38
N GLU A 606 10.83 -34.34 23.47
CA GLU A 606 9.65 -33.58 23.02
C GLU A 606 9.52 -33.58 21.49
N GLU A 607 10.64 -33.44 20.77
CA GLU A 607 10.67 -33.54 19.30
C GLU A 607 10.29 -34.94 18.81
N LEU A 608 10.84 -35.99 19.44
CA LEU A 608 10.46 -37.36 19.17
C LEU A 608 8.99 -37.64 19.52
N SER A 609 8.50 -37.09 20.64
CA SER A 609 7.09 -37.20 21.00
C SER A 609 6.20 -36.56 19.93
N SER A 610 6.61 -35.42 19.36
CA SER A 610 5.88 -34.73 18.29
C SER A 610 5.93 -35.51 16.98
N SER A 611 7.06 -36.18 16.70
CA SER A 611 7.28 -37.05 15.53
C SER A 611 6.43 -38.32 15.54
N LEU A 612 5.93 -38.74 16.71
CA LEU A 612 5.06 -39.91 16.90
C LEU A 612 3.58 -39.52 16.93
N GLU A 613 3.17 -38.63 16.03
CA GLU A 613 1.81 -38.08 15.97
C GLU A 613 0.74 -39.19 15.87
N GLY A 614 -0.32 -39.06 16.67
CA GLY A 614 -1.41 -40.04 16.75
C GLY A 614 -1.19 -41.19 17.76
N LYS A 615 -0.08 -41.19 18.51
CA LYS A 615 0.19 -42.13 19.61
C LYS A 615 0.04 -41.48 20.98
N ASP A 616 -0.27 -42.28 22.01
CA ASP A 616 -0.20 -41.84 23.41
C ASP A 616 1.25 -41.90 23.88
N VAL A 617 1.97 -40.77 23.78
CA VAL A 617 3.38 -40.69 24.18
C VAL A 617 3.50 -40.15 25.60
N ILE A 618 4.13 -40.91 26.49
CA ILE A 618 4.39 -40.48 27.87
C ILE A 618 5.89 -40.29 28.07
N VAL A 619 6.30 -39.07 28.40
CA VAL A 619 7.70 -38.73 28.71
C VAL A 619 7.95 -38.81 30.22
N TYR A 620 8.89 -39.66 30.60
CA TYR A 620 9.32 -39.92 31.97
C TYR A 620 10.71 -39.32 32.18
N ASN A 621 10.82 -38.32 33.04
CA ASN A 621 12.13 -37.74 33.38
C ASN A 621 12.64 -38.36 34.69
N LYS A 622 13.69 -39.17 34.62
CA LYS A 622 14.28 -39.84 35.78
C LYS A 622 15.34 -38.93 36.42
N LEU A 623 15.06 -38.52 37.65
CA LEU A 623 15.92 -37.69 38.50
C LEU A 623 16.35 -38.48 39.74
N ASN A 624 17.52 -39.12 39.69
CA ASN A 624 18.07 -39.91 40.79
C ASN A 624 17.08 -40.99 41.30
N SER A 625 16.41 -40.74 42.44
CA SER A 625 15.49 -41.65 43.14
C SER A 625 14.00 -41.40 42.86
N GLU A 626 13.67 -40.40 42.03
CA GLU A 626 12.31 -40.02 41.68
C GLU A 626 12.17 -39.92 40.15
N CYS A 627 10.96 -40.11 39.62
CA CYS A 627 10.64 -39.75 38.24
C CYS A 627 9.59 -38.65 38.22
N LEU A 628 9.66 -37.78 37.23
CA LEU A 628 8.58 -36.87 36.86
C LEU A 628 7.74 -37.50 35.76
N ILE A 629 6.45 -37.68 36.03
CA ILE A 629 5.43 -38.07 35.06
C ILE A 629 4.45 -36.90 34.95
N ASN A 630 4.35 -36.25 33.79
CA ASN A 630 3.45 -35.10 33.56
C ASN A 630 3.58 -34.02 34.66
N GLY A 631 4.81 -33.76 35.13
CA GLY A 631 5.10 -32.78 36.19
C GLY A 631 4.86 -33.26 37.63
N GLN A 632 4.46 -34.52 37.85
CA GLN A 632 4.29 -35.10 39.19
C GLN A 632 5.45 -36.02 39.56
N ASN A 633 6.02 -35.85 40.76
CA ASN A 633 7.05 -36.74 41.27
C ASN A 633 6.43 -38.06 41.73
N VAL A 634 6.90 -39.17 41.18
CA VAL A 634 6.61 -40.53 41.62
C VAL A 634 7.89 -41.23 42.08
N THR A 635 7.75 -42.25 42.92
CA THR A 635 8.91 -43.04 43.35
C THR A 635 9.50 -43.82 42.18
N LEU A 636 10.81 -44.11 42.20
CA LEU A 636 11.46 -44.87 41.12
C LEU A 636 10.79 -46.24 40.86
N ALA A 637 10.33 -46.93 41.91
CA ALA A 637 9.62 -48.20 41.79
C ALA A 637 8.25 -48.03 41.10
N GLU A 638 7.54 -46.96 41.42
CA GLU A 638 6.26 -46.62 40.80
C GLU A 638 6.46 -46.19 39.33
N CYS A 639 7.52 -45.42 39.04
CA CYS A 639 7.93 -45.07 37.68
C CYS A 639 8.13 -46.31 36.81
N TYR A 640 8.99 -47.24 37.22
CA TYR A 640 9.25 -48.46 36.44
C TYR A 640 8.03 -49.39 36.29
N ASN A 641 7.09 -49.35 37.24
CA ASN A 641 5.84 -50.11 37.16
C ASN A 641 4.76 -49.43 36.29
N THR A 642 4.90 -48.13 35.99
CA THR A 642 3.93 -47.37 35.19
C THR A 642 4.37 -47.23 33.72
N VAL A 643 5.67 -47.35 33.43
CA VAL A 643 6.20 -47.30 32.07
C VAL A 643 5.72 -48.52 31.25
N GLU A 644 4.77 -48.28 30.34
CA GLU A 644 4.29 -49.26 29.37
C GLU A 644 5.26 -49.39 28.18
N GLU A 645 5.28 -50.58 27.55
CA GLU A 645 6.13 -50.89 26.39
C GLU A 645 5.41 -50.49 25.08
N PRO A 646 6.13 -50.06 24.03
CA PRO A 646 7.59 -49.97 23.88
C PRO A 646 8.23 -48.73 24.50
N ILE A 647 9.55 -48.82 24.73
CA ILE A 647 10.30 -47.87 25.55
C ILE A 647 11.49 -47.31 24.80
N ILE A 648 11.59 -46.00 24.75
CA ILE A 648 12.73 -45.27 24.19
C ILE A 648 13.49 -44.65 25.36
N LEU A 649 14.69 -45.17 25.64
CA LEU A 649 15.52 -44.74 26.76
C LEU A 649 16.65 -43.82 26.27
N PHE A 650 16.66 -42.57 26.75
CA PHE A 650 17.76 -41.64 26.55
C PHE A 650 18.68 -41.65 27.76
N ARG A 651 19.97 -41.86 27.52
CA ARG A 651 21.01 -41.89 28.56
C ARG A 651 22.17 -40.99 28.19
N TYR A 652 22.69 -40.26 29.16
CA TYR A 652 23.92 -39.50 28.95
C TYR A 652 25.14 -40.43 28.93
N SER A 653 26.02 -40.23 27.94
CA SER A 653 27.34 -40.85 27.85
C SER A 653 28.34 -39.86 27.27
N THR A 654 29.57 -39.84 27.78
CA THR A 654 30.69 -39.08 27.16
C THR A 654 31.35 -39.83 26.01
N VAL A 655 30.90 -41.06 25.75
CA VAL A 655 31.38 -41.91 24.66
C VAL A 655 30.15 -42.26 23.83
N ASP A 656 30.17 -41.94 22.55
CA ASP A 656 29.12 -42.35 21.61
C ASP A 656 29.02 -43.89 21.63
N GLU A 657 27.94 -44.42 22.20
CA GLU A 657 27.61 -45.84 22.17
C GLU A 657 26.58 -46.06 21.05
N SER A 658 26.71 -47.14 20.30
CA SER A 658 25.71 -47.49 19.29
C SER A 658 24.34 -47.72 19.95
N PRO A 659 23.24 -47.29 19.31
CA PRO A 659 21.90 -47.56 19.82
C PRO A 659 21.67 -49.07 20.00
N GLN A 660 21.08 -49.44 21.13
CA GLN A 660 20.83 -50.85 21.47
C GLN A 660 19.33 -51.14 21.49
N PHE A 661 18.90 -52.20 20.81
CA PHE A 661 17.49 -52.56 20.71
C PHE A 661 17.26 -53.97 21.27
N SER A 662 16.19 -54.10 22.07
CA SER A 662 15.66 -55.38 22.52
C SER A 662 14.20 -55.49 22.12
N THR A 663 13.82 -56.62 21.51
CA THR A 663 12.44 -56.92 21.07
C THR A 663 11.95 -58.28 21.60
N GLY A 664 12.70 -58.91 22.52
CA GLY A 664 12.40 -60.27 22.99
C GLY A 664 11.39 -60.33 24.14
N PHE A 665 11.71 -59.68 25.26
CA PHE A 665 10.92 -59.74 26.51
C PHE A 665 10.53 -58.36 27.06
N VAL A 666 11.29 -57.34 26.69
CA VAL A 666 10.99 -55.93 26.93
C VAL A 666 11.31 -55.20 25.63
N TYR A 667 10.32 -54.54 25.04
CA TYR A 667 10.55 -53.74 23.83
C TYR A 667 11.21 -52.41 24.21
N LYS A 668 12.52 -52.33 24.01
CA LYS A 668 13.33 -51.19 24.47
C LYS A 668 14.42 -50.81 23.48
N GLY A 669 14.45 -49.54 23.08
CA GLY A 669 15.57 -48.89 22.41
C GLY A 669 16.34 -48.02 23.40
N THR A 670 17.65 -48.18 23.49
CA THR A 670 18.53 -47.35 24.33
C THR A 670 19.41 -46.50 23.44
N PHE A 671 19.34 -45.20 23.63
CA PHE A 671 20.14 -44.19 22.94
C PHE A 671 21.03 -43.52 23.97
N SER A 672 22.35 -43.60 23.76
CA SER A 672 23.36 -43.10 24.68
C SER A 672 24.25 -42.08 23.96
N GLY A 673 24.33 -40.85 24.47
CA GLY A 673 25.12 -39.80 23.82
C GLY A 673 25.38 -38.58 24.71
N ASP A 674 26.14 -37.62 24.17
CA ASP A 674 26.45 -36.36 24.82
C ASP A 674 25.47 -35.23 24.41
N GLU A 675 25.82 -33.98 24.71
CA GLU A 675 25.01 -32.82 24.37
C GLU A 675 24.82 -32.64 22.86
N ASP A 676 25.87 -32.90 22.06
CA ASP A 676 25.82 -32.75 20.61
C ASP A 676 24.93 -33.85 20.01
N TYR A 677 25.06 -35.10 20.48
CA TYR A 677 24.24 -36.22 20.00
C TYR A 677 22.73 -35.97 20.16
N PHE A 678 22.31 -35.48 21.33
CA PHE A 678 20.89 -35.18 21.58
C PHE A 678 20.46 -33.82 21.04
N GLY A 679 21.39 -32.87 20.86
CA GLY A 679 21.11 -31.59 20.21
C GLY A 679 20.72 -31.76 18.74
N ASP A 680 21.31 -32.74 18.05
CA ASP A 680 20.97 -33.08 16.66
C ASP A 680 19.66 -33.89 16.53
N CYS A 681 19.15 -34.45 17.63
CA CYS A 681 17.96 -35.31 17.74
C CYS A 681 17.66 -36.29 16.58
N GLN A 682 18.69 -36.94 16.02
CA GLN A 682 18.54 -37.86 14.87
C GLN A 682 17.53 -39.00 15.08
N VAL A 683 17.29 -39.37 16.34
CA VAL A 683 16.27 -40.36 16.70
C VAL A 683 14.87 -39.89 16.32
N ALA A 684 14.50 -38.63 16.50
CA ALA A 684 13.19 -38.10 16.12
C ALA A 684 12.96 -38.21 14.61
N THR A 685 13.93 -37.75 13.81
CA THR A 685 13.94 -37.86 12.34
C THR A 685 13.78 -39.30 11.85
N ALA A 686 14.42 -40.26 12.55
CA ALA A 686 14.37 -41.66 12.18
C ALA A 686 12.95 -42.29 12.35
N PHE A 687 12.08 -41.68 13.15
CA PHE A 687 10.69 -42.14 13.36
C PHE A 687 9.66 -41.45 12.44
N THR A 688 9.97 -40.30 11.85
CA THR A 688 9.03 -39.51 11.01
C THR A 688 8.95 -39.95 9.55
N ARG A 689 10.02 -40.52 8.98
CA ARG A 689 10.06 -40.92 7.55
C ARG A 689 10.31 -42.41 7.37
N ASP A 690 9.63 -43.04 6.41
CA ASP A 690 9.98 -44.39 5.95
C ASP A 690 11.35 -44.35 5.28
N ILE A 691 12.18 -45.37 5.53
CA ILE A 691 13.41 -45.56 4.77
C ILE A 691 12.95 -45.86 3.34
N PRO A 692 13.28 -45.03 2.33
CA PRO A 692 12.87 -45.30 0.95
C PRO A 692 13.37 -46.69 0.55
N ASP A 693 12.49 -47.52 -0.03
CA ASP A 693 12.87 -48.83 -0.54
C ASP A 693 13.84 -48.62 -1.72
N TYR A 694 15.14 -48.74 -1.45
CA TYR A 694 16.22 -48.45 -2.39
C TYR A 694 16.42 -49.61 -3.37
N SER A 695 15.40 -49.90 -4.19
CA SER A 695 15.65 -50.59 -5.45
C SER A 695 16.30 -49.58 -6.40
N TYR A 696 17.62 -49.65 -6.53
CA TYR A 696 18.44 -48.92 -7.50
C TYR A 696 17.75 -48.91 -8.88
N VAL A 697 17.14 -47.78 -9.25
CA VAL A 697 16.75 -47.50 -10.64
C VAL A 697 17.96 -46.81 -11.26
N PRO A 698 18.72 -47.46 -12.16
CA PRO A 698 19.80 -46.77 -12.85
C PRO A 698 19.21 -45.59 -13.61
N GLU A 699 19.80 -44.41 -13.41
CA GLU A 699 19.57 -43.24 -14.27
C GLU A 699 19.75 -43.68 -15.72
N GLU A 700 18.66 -43.64 -16.50
CA GLU A 700 18.77 -43.67 -17.95
C GLU A 700 19.49 -42.38 -18.35
N ASP A 701 20.71 -42.55 -18.86
CA ASP A 701 21.52 -41.52 -19.52
C ASP A 701 20.62 -40.72 -20.48
N GLY A 702 20.17 -39.56 -20.02
CA GLY A 702 19.38 -38.61 -20.79
C GLY A 702 20.26 -37.89 -21.79
N THR A 703 20.64 -38.55 -22.89
CA THR A 703 21.10 -37.85 -24.08
C THR A 703 19.94 -37.03 -24.64
N SER A 704 19.93 -35.74 -24.32
CA SER A 704 19.13 -34.70 -24.96
C SER A 704 19.49 -34.62 -26.45
N GLU A 705 18.72 -35.29 -27.30
CA GLU A 705 18.62 -34.93 -28.71
C GLU A 705 17.76 -33.67 -28.82
N GLY A 706 18.41 -32.55 -29.16
CA GLY A 706 17.75 -31.29 -29.48
C GLY A 706 16.76 -31.46 -30.63
N ASN A 707 15.48 -31.21 -30.35
CA ASN A 707 14.44 -31.16 -31.37
C ASN A 707 13.95 -29.71 -31.53
N THR A 708 14.70 -28.93 -32.32
CA THR A 708 14.23 -27.64 -32.85
C THR A 708 13.08 -27.90 -33.83
N THR A 709 11.85 -27.62 -33.41
CA THR A 709 10.71 -27.49 -34.33
C THR A 709 10.43 -26.01 -34.56
N SER A 710 10.93 -25.50 -35.68
CA SER A 710 10.49 -24.26 -36.30
C SER A 710 9.11 -24.51 -36.92
N GLN A 711 8.05 -23.89 -36.39
CA GLN A 711 6.81 -23.68 -37.15
C GLN A 711 6.79 -22.24 -37.69
N ASN A 712 7.12 -22.15 -38.98
CA ASN A 712 6.60 -21.12 -39.86
C ASN A 712 5.10 -21.40 -40.07
N GLU A 713 4.23 -20.46 -39.70
CA GLU A 713 2.93 -20.32 -40.35
C GLU A 713 2.83 -18.93 -40.97
N THR A 714 2.56 -18.93 -42.27
CA THR A 714 2.18 -17.76 -43.06
C THR A 714 0.87 -18.11 -43.76
N SER A 715 -0.05 -17.15 -43.73
CA SER A 715 -1.23 -16.96 -44.58
C SER A 715 -2.54 -17.69 -44.24
N GLN A 716 -3.49 -16.94 -43.67
CA GLN A 716 -4.61 -16.36 -44.45
C GLN A 716 -5.10 -15.05 -43.87
#